data_AF-A0A9P0JFY8-F1
#
_entry.id   AF-A0A9P0JFY8-F1
#
_cell.length_a   1.000
_cell.length_b   1.000
_cell.length_c   1.000
_cell.angle_alpha   90.00
_cell.angle_beta   90.00
_cell.angle_gamma   90.00
#
_symmetry.space_group_name_H-M   'P 1'
#
loop_
_entity.id
_entity.type
_entity.pdbx_description
1 polymer ?
#
loop_
_entity_poly.entity_id
_entity_poly.type
_entity_poly.pdbx_seq_one_letter_code
_entity_poly.pdbx_strand_id
1 'polypeptide(L)'
;MPTSFLFGINGEGRVHTLSTTGTGWRELPYGGQEFKKLSAVPHFLWALGGDHQIYVYVHGLDIPIRVREEAYENERWLPIEGFSSRLLPTDRFHFSNADGTKDRSIDKIRLPSMAWQWEGDWKKELTLEGQPLDHDGWTYAVDFPSTFYHKKQWSSCVRRRLWVRFRKYSAMNSWCAIAPLHKDATNEPFIDVSIGGQNIPGADPGTLMVWGVTSHNRVMIRSGVCTSFPEGSRWSAIPTPEGCEVVQLNVGPTGLVWAALLDGRALVRVGVSRECLQGTSWVDVKPPGDGLKITQVSVGTNAVWAITQDKHVWFRKEVNGMATMCESLCTGSGWVEMIGRMAQISVAANNQVLAVGADDRLAYYRFGVTEEDKTGKKWRALRAPMQVSRASSSASFGSDRLHRSFNNLQSRPSSMIEQHVTSLDGEQSHSAPTAAASLPAGDLGARYETQPRHPRAWSPVHSAGSVLATEARPDTDGSVWSVGESSSCIFAEDEELGWAEFEASWSWIEAGACTVDPSAPLPNWFGDTSGCGSTTSLDLDASWRQSILRELRRRTPPGDLFAHYERPGEAATSWVHKGEARVQRGGDPGNWIDCLLELEWVQEGGLVNTGSVVGAGSLTVLNSDGASTLHIISLNDISCVQMCSEPGSPRLAIHVPRYRTPVIRLVFSSDALLEEWQAHFATTCEASMFLR
;
A
#
# COMPACT_ATOMS: atom_id res chain seq x y z
N MET A 1 -8.71 3.83 -13.62
CA MET A 1 -7.29 3.88 -13.14
C MET A 1 -6.84 2.47 -12.82
N PRO A 2 -5.56 2.10 -13.03
CA PRO A 2 -5.03 0.82 -12.55
C PRO A 2 -5.14 0.72 -11.02
N THR A 3 -5.30 -0.51 -10.52
CA THR A 3 -5.39 -0.77 -9.08
C THR A 3 -4.06 -0.40 -8.41
N SER A 4 -4.12 0.45 -7.39
CA SER A 4 -2.98 0.82 -6.54
C SER A 4 -3.41 0.74 -5.07
N PHE A 5 -2.44 0.77 -4.15
CA PHE A 5 -2.69 0.45 -2.74
C PHE A 5 -2.20 1.55 -1.83
N LEU A 6 -3.09 2.01 -0.96
CA LEU A 6 -2.76 2.77 0.22
C LEU A 6 -2.54 1.80 1.39
N PHE A 7 -1.53 2.05 2.21
CA PHE A 7 -1.29 1.25 3.40
C PHE A 7 -1.40 2.09 4.65
N GLY A 8 -1.85 1.47 5.74
CA GLY A 8 -1.97 2.13 7.04
C GLY A 8 -1.57 1.19 8.17
N ILE A 9 -1.01 1.74 9.24
CA ILE A 9 -0.79 1.04 10.50
C ILE A 9 -1.80 1.59 11.52
N ASN A 10 -2.57 0.71 12.16
CA ASN A 10 -3.49 1.12 13.22
C ASN A 10 -2.75 1.32 14.57
N GLY A 11 -3.48 1.67 15.62
CA GLY A 11 -2.92 1.83 16.98
C GLY A 11 -2.34 0.55 17.60
N GLU A 12 -2.66 -0.63 17.04
CA GLU A 12 -2.15 -1.93 17.49
C GLU A 12 -0.90 -2.38 16.71
N GLY A 13 -0.38 -1.57 15.78
CA GLY A 13 0.76 -1.94 14.95
C GLY A 13 0.42 -2.93 13.82
N ARG A 14 -0.86 -3.14 13.50
CA ARG A 14 -1.29 -4.00 12.40
C ARG A 14 -1.38 -3.23 11.09
N VAL A 15 -0.96 -3.87 10.00
CA VAL A 15 -0.94 -3.26 8.67
C VAL A 15 -2.24 -3.56 7.94
N HIS A 16 -2.88 -2.51 7.42
CA HIS A 16 -4.06 -2.57 6.58
C HIS A 16 -3.75 -2.01 5.20
N THR A 17 -4.46 -2.51 4.19
CA THR A 17 -4.38 -2.06 2.81
C THR A 17 -5.75 -1.58 2.33
N LEU A 18 -5.76 -0.49 1.57
CA LEU A 18 -6.93 0.07 0.91
C LEU A 18 -6.62 0.17 -0.59
N SER A 19 -7.34 -0.62 -1.38
CA SER A 19 -7.24 -0.57 -2.84
C SER A 19 -7.97 0.66 -3.39
N THR A 20 -7.42 1.29 -4.43
CA THR A 20 -8.13 2.34 -5.19
C THR A 20 -9.39 1.85 -5.90
N THR A 21 -9.50 0.54 -6.14
CA THR A 21 -10.71 -0.12 -6.67
C THR A 21 -11.51 -0.84 -5.58
N GLY A 22 -11.05 -0.79 -4.33
CA GLY A 22 -11.68 -1.44 -3.18
C GLY A 22 -12.80 -0.62 -2.56
N THR A 23 -13.51 -1.22 -1.60
CA THR A 23 -14.60 -0.59 -0.85
C THR A 23 -14.26 -0.31 0.61
N GLY A 24 -13.10 -0.76 1.09
CA GLY A 24 -12.72 -0.64 2.50
C GLY A 24 -11.31 -1.16 2.79
N TRP A 25 -10.85 -0.93 4.02
CA TRP A 25 -9.56 -1.40 4.52
C TRP A 25 -9.60 -2.91 4.77
N ARG A 26 -8.50 -3.58 4.39
CA ARG A 26 -8.27 -5.00 4.62
C ARG A 26 -6.97 -5.21 5.39
N GLU A 27 -7.03 -6.01 6.44
CA GLU A 27 -5.83 -6.39 7.20
C GLU A 27 -4.92 -7.27 6.33
N LEU A 28 -3.62 -6.96 6.30
CA LEU A 28 -2.63 -7.85 5.70
C LEU A 28 -2.36 -9.03 6.64
N PRO A 29 -2.09 -10.25 6.12
CA PRO A 29 -1.81 -11.41 6.96
C PRO A 29 -0.73 -11.12 8.01
N TYR A 30 -1.09 -11.35 9.27
CA TYR A 30 -0.29 -11.05 10.44
C TYR A 30 0.26 -12.35 11.05
N GLY A 31 1.58 -12.44 11.19
CA GLY A 31 2.28 -13.58 11.78
C GLY A 31 2.68 -13.39 13.24
N GLY A 32 2.06 -12.46 13.98
CA GLY A 32 2.53 -12.05 15.31
C GLY A 32 3.41 -10.80 15.33
N GLN A 33 3.69 -10.19 14.17
CA GLN A 33 4.63 -9.08 14.03
C GLN A 33 3.92 -7.72 14.00
N GLU A 34 4.11 -6.92 15.04
CA GLU A 34 3.65 -5.52 15.06
C GLU A 34 4.65 -4.59 14.37
N PHE A 35 4.15 -3.55 13.72
CA PHE A 35 4.96 -2.58 12.97
C PHE A 35 4.78 -1.16 13.50
N LYS A 36 5.87 -0.40 13.49
CA LYS A 36 5.92 1.01 13.93
C LYS A 36 5.89 1.98 12.76
N LYS A 37 6.54 1.62 11.66
CA LYS A 37 6.67 2.45 10.46
C LYS A 37 6.62 1.60 9.20
N LEU A 38 6.15 2.22 8.12
CA LEU A 38 6.00 1.58 6.82
C LEU A 38 6.44 2.53 5.72
N SER A 39 7.14 2.00 4.72
CA SER A 39 7.43 2.68 3.47
C SER A 39 7.16 1.72 2.31
N ALA A 40 6.54 2.21 1.24
CA ALA A 40 6.07 1.34 0.17
C ALA A 40 6.28 1.97 -1.21
N VAL A 41 6.64 1.12 -2.16
CA VAL A 41 6.52 1.36 -3.60
C VAL A 41 5.62 0.27 -4.17
N PRO A 42 5.12 0.38 -5.42
CA PRO A 42 4.30 -0.66 -6.00
C PRO A 42 4.93 -2.05 -5.83
N HIS A 43 4.18 -2.99 -5.25
CA HIS A 43 4.55 -4.39 -4.97
C HIS A 43 5.54 -4.65 -3.82
N PHE A 44 6.23 -3.64 -3.29
CA PHE A 44 7.29 -3.82 -2.28
C PHE A 44 7.06 -2.90 -1.08
N LEU A 45 6.89 -3.50 0.10
CA LEU A 45 6.78 -2.81 1.37
C LEU A 45 8.03 -3.09 2.20
N TRP A 46 8.54 -2.05 2.83
CA TRP A 46 9.60 -2.11 3.83
C TRP A 46 9.07 -1.54 5.15
N ALA A 47 9.23 -2.28 6.23
CA ALA A 47 8.64 -1.94 7.51
C ALA A 47 9.66 -2.04 8.66
N LEU A 48 9.48 -1.20 9.66
CA LEU A 48 10.17 -1.28 10.93
C LEU A 48 9.27 -1.97 11.95
N GLY A 49 9.68 -3.14 12.43
CA GLY A 49 8.96 -3.91 13.43
C GLY A 49 9.00 -3.29 14.83
N GLY A 50 8.07 -3.70 15.68
CA GLY A 50 8.05 -3.36 17.11
C GLY A 50 9.33 -3.79 17.84
N ASP A 51 9.94 -4.88 17.35
CA ASP A 51 11.24 -5.44 17.73
C ASP A 51 12.46 -4.68 17.18
N HIS A 52 12.24 -3.55 16.50
CA HIS A 52 13.27 -2.74 15.86
C HIS A 52 14.05 -3.42 14.72
N GLN A 53 13.53 -4.51 14.17
CA GLN A 53 14.06 -5.14 12.97
C GLN A 53 13.38 -4.62 11.71
N ILE A 54 14.09 -4.76 10.58
CA ILE A 54 13.58 -4.37 9.28
C ILE A 54 13.00 -5.59 8.56
N TYR A 55 11.82 -5.41 7.99
CA TYR A 55 11.11 -6.45 7.25
C TYR A 55 10.80 -5.99 5.84
N VAL A 56 10.80 -6.93 4.89
CA VAL A 56 10.31 -6.73 3.52
C VAL A 56 9.08 -7.61 3.29
N TYR A 57 8.11 -7.08 2.54
CA TYR A 57 6.91 -7.80 2.10
C TYR A 57 6.68 -7.55 0.61
N VAL A 58 6.57 -8.62 -0.16
CA VAL A 58 6.42 -8.57 -1.63
C VAL A 58 5.05 -9.11 -2.02
N HIS A 59 4.30 -8.37 -2.83
CA HIS A 59 2.91 -8.72 -3.16
C HIS A 59 2.49 -8.37 -4.58
N GLY A 60 1.42 -9.01 -5.05
CA GLY A 60 0.72 -8.61 -6.27
C GLY A 60 1.56 -8.69 -7.55
N LEU A 61 2.63 -9.50 -7.59
CA LEU A 61 3.38 -9.78 -8.82
C LEU A 61 2.70 -10.92 -9.57
N ASP A 62 2.35 -10.70 -10.84
CA ASP A 62 1.79 -11.74 -11.71
C ASP A 62 2.80 -12.85 -12.00
N ILE A 63 4.07 -12.46 -12.16
CA ILE A 63 5.18 -13.36 -12.42
C ILE A 63 6.01 -13.49 -11.13
N PRO A 64 6.11 -14.70 -10.54
CA PRO A 64 6.96 -14.92 -9.39
C PRO A 64 8.41 -14.55 -9.68
N ILE A 65 9.10 -13.97 -8.70
CA ILE A 65 10.51 -13.61 -8.84
C ILE A 65 11.34 -14.89 -8.98
N ARG A 66 11.99 -15.02 -10.13
CA ARG A 66 12.84 -16.16 -10.51
C ARG A 66 14.13 -15.63 -11.09
N VAL A 67 15.27 -16.11 -10.58
CA VAL A 67 16.60 -15.70 -11.01
C VAL A 67 17.33 -16.91 -11.57
N ARG A 68 17.89 -16.75 -12.78
CA ARG A 68 18.76 -17.74 -13.42
C ARG A 68 20.17 -17.58 -12.87
N GLU A 69 20.67 -18.61 -12.20
CA GLU A 69 22.08 -18.71 -11.81
C GLU A 69 22.85 -19.49 -12.88
N GLU A 70 24.04 -19.02 -13.19
CA GLU A 70 24.90 -19.51 -14.25
C GLU A 70 26.31 -19.80 -13.74
N ALA A 71 26.88 -20.92 -14.20
CA ALA A 71 28.27 -21.29 -13.99
C ALA A 71 28.84 -21.94 -15.27
N TYR A 72 29.93 -21.39 -15.79
CA TYR A 72 30.65 -21.97 -16.92
C TYR A 72 31.71 -22.93 -16.41
N GLU A 73 31.62 -24.19 -16.80
CA GLU A 73 32.69 -25.16 -16.56
C GLU A 73 33.68 -25.12 -17.71
N ASN A 74 34.95 -24.95 -17.40
CA ASN A 74 36.05 -24.69 -18.32
C ASN A 74 37.07 -25.83 -18.30
N GLU A 75 37.51 -26.23 -19.48
CA GLU A 75 38.54 -27.23 -19.66
C GLU A 75 39.52 -26.85 -20.77
N ARG A 76 40.78 -27.26 -20.60
CA ARG A 76 41.86 -27.03 -21.58
C ARG A 76 42.29 -28.34 -22.22
N TRP A 77 42.57 -28.28 -23.51
CA TRP A 77 43.16 -29.38 -24.25
C TRP A 77 44.64 -29.52 -23.92
N LEU A 78 45.02 -30.71 -23.47
CA LEU A 78 46.39 -31.13 -23.21
C LEU A 78 46.78 -32.24 -24.20
N PRO A 79 47.99 -32.22 -24.80
CA PRO A 79 48.36 -33.14 -25.88
C PRO A 79 48.20 -34.64 -25.59
N ILE A 80 48.32 -35.06 -24.34
CA ILE A 80 48.26 -36.47 -23.93
C ILE A 80 46.86 -36.86 -23.41
N GLU A 81 46.14 -35.90 -22.81
CA GLU A 81 44.94 -36.18 -22.01
C GLU A 81 43.65 -35.71 -22.68
N GLY A 82 43.77 -34.92 -23.76
CA GLY A 82 42.62 -34.24 -24.33
C GLY A 82 42.13 -33.10 -23.43
N PHE A 83 40.84 -32.83 -23.47
CA PHE A 83 40.26 -31.78 -22.64
C PHE A 83 40.21 -32.23 -21.16
N SER A 84 40.74 -31.38 -20.29
CA SER A 84 40.94 -31.65 -18.87
C SER A 84 40.61 -30.43 -18.02
N SER A 85 40.19 -30.67 -16.78
CA SER A 85 39.99 -29.65 -15.74
C SER A 85 41.31 -29.08 -15.18
N ARG A 86 42.45 -29.66 -15.59
CA ARG A 86 43.78 -29.12 -15.31
C ARG A 86 44.06 -27.91 -16.19
N LEU A 87 43.90 -26.73 -15.60
CA LEU A 87 44.07 -25.44 -16.23
C LEU A 87 45.46 -24.86 -15.93
N LEU A 88 45.97 -24.06 -16.86
CA LEU A 88 47.24 -23.35 -16.69
C LEU A 88 47.08 -22.21 -15.66
N PRO A 89 48.17 -21.74 -15.02
CA PRO A 89 48.08 -20.64 -14.05
C PRO A 89 47.45 -19.34 -14.59
N THR A 90 47.52 -19.11 -15.89
CA THR A 90 46.94 -17.93 -16.57
C THR A 90 45.53 -18.17 -17.10
N ASP A 91 45.01 -19.39 -16.97
CA ASP A 91 43.67 -19.73 -17.44
C ASP A 91 42.59 -19.23 -16.48
N ARG A 92 41.35 -19.29 -16.96
CA ARG A 92 40.17 -18.97 -16.15
C ARG A 92 39.96 -20.04 -15.08
N PHE A 93 39.10 -19.75 -14.10
CA PHE A 93 38.72 -20.75 -13.10
C PHE A 93 38.02 -21.96 -13.74
N HIS A 94 38.20 -23.16 -13.17
CA HIS A 94 37.52 -24.37 -13.67
C HIS A 94 36.00 -24.21 -13.72
N PHE A 95 35.41 -23.54 -12.75
CA PHE A 95 34.07 -22.98 -12.88
C PHE A 95 34.14 -21.47 -12.79
N SER A 96 33.55 -20.76 -13.75
CA SER A 96 33.61 -19.31 -13.81
C SER A 96 32.29 -18.65 -14.16
N ASN A 97 32.25 -17.32 -14.03
CA ASN A 97 31.25 -16.50 -14.71
C ASN A 97 31.54 -16.40 -16.22
N ALA A 98 30.63 -15.78 -16.98
CA ALA A 98 30.67 -15.72 -18.43
C ALA A 98 31.96 -15.16 -19.03
N ASP A 99 32.55 -14.16 -18.36
CA ASP A 99 33.80 -13.52 -18.78
C ASP A 99 35.05 -14.27 -18.29
N GLY A 100 34.93 -15.28 -17.42
CA GLY A 100 36.03 -16.07 -16.87
C GLY A 100 36.79 -15.45 -15.69
N THR A 101 36.36 -14.31 -15.14
CA THR A 101 37.16 -13.53 -14.16
C THR A 101 36.96 -13.95 -12.71
N LYS A 102 35.87 -14.65 -12.37
CA LYS A 102 35.53 -15.03 -11.00
C LYS A 102 35.21 -16.52 -10.90
N ASP A 103 35.67 -17.17 -9.83
CA ASP A 103 35.27 -18.55 -9.51
C ASP A 103 33.76 -18.61 -9.24
N ARG A 104 33.06 -19.46 -9.99
CA ARG A 104 31.63 -19.78 -9.79
C ARG A 104 31.41 -21.29 -9.69
N SER A 105 32.25 -21.96 -8.90
CA SER A 105 32.06 -23.37 -8.53
C SER A 105 30.62 -23.63 -8.08
N ILE A 106 29.93 -24.56 -8.75
CA ILE A 106 28.51 -24.88 -8.52
C ILE A 106 28.23 -25.25 -7.05
N ASP A 107 29.19 -25.92 -6.40
CA ASP A 107 29.12 -26.32 -4.99
C ASP A 107 29.31 -25.18 -4.00
N LYS A 108 29.74 -23.99 -4.45
CA LYS A 108 29.91 -22.80 -3.62
C LYS A 108 28.76 -21.80 -3.78
N ILE A 109 27.92 -21.97 -4.81
CA ILE A 109 26.77 -21.11 -5.03
C ILE A 109 25.71 -21.45 -3.97
N ARG A 110 25.32 -20.44 -3.19
CA ARG A 110 24.33 -20.55 -2.12
C ARG A 110 23.19 -19.59 -2.38
N LEU A 111 22.02 -19.93 -1.85
CA LEU A 111 20.88 -19.04 -1.84
C LEU A 111 21.19 -17.83 -0.96
N PRO A 112 20.78 -16.61 -1.34
CA PRO A 112 21.13 -15.42 -0.56
C PRO A 112 20.53 -15.39 0.85
N SER A 113 19.34 -15.98 1.01
CA SER A 113 18.63 -16.05 2.30
C SER A 113 17.64 -17.23 2.29
N MET A 114 17.00 -17.47 3.43
CA MET A 114 15.94 -18.47 3.57
C MET A 114 14.64 -18.11 2.81
N ALA A 115 14.53 -16.87 2.31
CA ALA A 115 13.42 -16.46 1.46
C ALA A 115 13.50 -17.03 0.04
N TRP A 116 14.65 -17.62 -0.32
CA TRP A 116 14.87 -18.23 -1.63
C TRP A 116 14.85 -19.74 -1.55
N GLN A 117 14.45 -20.37 -2.65
CA GLN A 117 14.52 -21.82 -2.83
C GLN A 117 15.08 -22.14 -4.20
N TRP A 118 15.84 -23.23 -4.28
CA TRP A 118 16.25 -23.78 -5.57
C TRP A 118 15.07 -24.40 -6.29
N GLU A 119 14.96 -24.12 -7.57
CA GLU A 119 13.97 -24.70 -8.46
C GLU A 119 14.65 -25.74 -9.36
N GLY A 120 14.55 -27.01 -8.95
CA GLY A 120 15.22 -28.13 -9.59
C GLY A 120 16.73 -28.16 -9.36
N ASP A 121 17.40 -29.05 -10.07
CA ASP A 121 18.85 -29.22 -10.01
C ASP A 121 19.58 -28.43 -11.11
N TRP A 122 20.90 -28.38 -11.01
CA TRP A 122 21.75 -27.84 -12.07
C TRP A 122 21.54 -28.61 -13.37
N LYS A 123 21.29 -27.89 -14.46
CA LYS A 123 21.11 -28.44 -15.81
C LYS A 123 22.15 -27.88 -16.75
N LYS A 124 22.58 -28.68 -17.72
CA LYS A 124 23.45 -28.23 -18.81
C LYS A 124 22.61 -27.46 -19.82
N GLU A 125 23.08 -26.31 -20.25
CA GLU A 125 22.54 -25.60 -21.40
C GLU A 125 22.94 -26.35 -22.67
N LEU A 126 21.95 -26.83 -23.42
CA LEU A 126 22.17 -27.62 -24.65
C LEU A 126 21.95 -26.79 -25.92
N THR A 127 21.91 -25.47 -25.79
CA THR A 127 21.74 -24.55 -26.91
C THR A 127 22.71 -23.38 -26.85
N LEU A 128 23.28 -23.02 -27.99
CA LEU A 128 24.09 -21.82 -28.18
C LEU A 128 23.49 -21.01 -29.33
N GLU A 129 22.99 -19.81 -29.04
CA GLU A 129 22.36 -18.92 -30.05
C GLU A 129 21.26 -19.63 -30.87
N GLY A 130 20.48 -20.49 -30.20
CA GLY A 130 19.41 -21.29 -30.83
C GLY A 130 19.88 -22.54 -31.58
N GLN A 131 21.19 -22.77 -31.70
CA GLN A 131 21.72 -24.01 -32.28
C GLN A 131 21.87 -25.09 -31.20
N PRO A 132 21.46 -26.33 -31.47
CA PRO A 132 21.63 -27.43 -30.52
C PRO A 132 23.12 -27.76 -30.35
N LEU A 133 23.53 -27.93 -29.10
CA LEU A 133 24.84 -28.45 -28.71
C LEU A 133 24.82 -29.97 -28.65
N ASP A 134 25.99 -30.56 -28.42
CA ASP A 134 26.07 -31.98 -28.06
C ASP A 134 25.34 -32.27 -26.74
N HIS A 135 25.12 -33.55 -26.45
CA HIS A 135 24.45 -34.00 -25.22
C HIS A 135 25.13 -33.53 -23.92
N ASP A 136 26.38 -33.06 -24.01
CA ASP A 136 27.17 -32.55 -22.90
C ASP A 136 27.25 -31.02 -22.82
N GLY A 137 26.68 -30.31 -23.79
CA GLY A 137 26.60 -28.85 -23.83
C GLY A 137 27.95 -28.16 -24.04
N TRP A 138 28.94 -28.83 -24.64
CA TRP A 138 30.27 -28.24 -24.82
C TRP A 138 30.31 -27.25 -25.99
N THR A 139 31.00 -26.14 -25.76
CA THR A 139 31.35 -25.13 -26.76
C THR A 139 32.87 -24.99 -26.82
N TYR A 140 33.42 -24.65 -27.97
CA TYR A 140 34.84 -24.76 -28.26
C TYR A 140 35.44 -23.45 -28.77
N ALA A 141 36.66 -23.11 -28.35
CA ALA A 141 37.37 -21.93 -28.81
C ALA A 141 38.88 -22.20 -28.92
N VAL A 142 39.60 -21.32 -29.63
CA VAL A 142 41.07 -21.38 -29.74
C VAL A 142 41.73 -21.04 -28.40
N ASP A 143 41.16 -20.09 -27.66
CA ASP A 143 41.56 -19.75 -26.29
C ASP A 143 40.39 -19.10 -25.53
N PHE A 144 40.47 -18.99 -24.20
CA PHE A 144 39.35 -18.50 -23.37
C PHE A 144 38.82 -17.10 -23.73
N PRO A 145 39.64 -16.12 -24.15
CA PRO A 145 39.15 -14.81 -24.57
C PRO A 145 38.49 -14.82 -25.97
N SER A 146 38.58 -15.93 -26.71
CA SER A 146 38.06 -16.02 -28.08
C SER A 146 36.57 -16.37 -28.10
N THR A 147 35.93 -16.17 -29.25
CA THR A 147 34.54 -16.59 -29.49
C THR A 147 34.43 -18.12 -29.44
N PHE A 148 33.38 -18.60 -28.77
CA PHE A 148 33.07 -20.03 -28.64
C PHE A 148 32.09 -20.48 -29.71
N TYR A 149 32.31 -21.68 -30.26
CA TYR A 149 31.51 -22.28 -31.31
C TYR A 149 30.92 -23.62 -30.86
N HIS A 150 29.79 -24.01 -31.46
CA HIS A 150 29.08 -25.26 -31.14
C HIS A 150 29.82 -26.53 -31.61
N LYS A 151 30.73 -26.42 -32.60
CA LYS A 151 31.51 -27.53 -33.13
C LYS A 151 32.98 -27.40 -32.79
N LYS A 152 33.59 -28.51 -32.36
CA LYS A 152 35.04 -28.62 -32.18
C LYS A 152 35.75 -28.46 -33.52
N GLN A 153 36.75 -27.59 -33.55
CA GLN A 153 37.66 -27.40 -34.67
C GLN A 153 39.04 -27.96 -34.33
N TRP A 154 39.91 -28.14 -35.33
CA TRP A 154 41.27 -28.62 -35.12
C TRP A 154 42.12 -27.66 -34.26
N SER A 155 41.79 -26.37 -34.30
CA SER A 155 42.43 -25.30 -33.53
C SER A 155 41.81 -25.08 -32.15
N SER A 156 40.80 -25.87 -31.75
CA SER A 156 40.13 -25.71 -30.46
C SER A 156 40.99 -26.21 -29.30
N CYS A 157 41.61 -25.30 -28.56
CA CYS A 157 42.46 -25.62 -27.41
C CYS A 157 41.72 -25.46 -26.07
N VAL A 158 40.54 -24.85 -26.05
CA VAL A 158 39.70 -24.73 -24.85
C VAL A 158 38.26 -25.11 -25.15
N ARG A 159 37.55 -25.59 -24.13
CA ARG A 159 36.10 -25.78 -24.18
C ARG A 159 35.44 -25.29 -22.91
N ARG A 160 34.17 -24.90 -23.02
CA ARG A 160 33.33 -24.58 -21.87
C ARG A 160 31.90 -25.08 -22.05
N ARG A 161 31.24 -25.45 -20.97
CA ARG A 161 29.80 -25.74 -20.93
C ARG A 161 29.10 -24.88 -19.89
N LEU A 162 27.87 -24.50 -20.15
CA LEU A 162 27.09 -23.65 -19.25
C LEU A 162 26.17 -24.51 -18.38
N TRP A 163 26.33 -24.40 -17.07
CA TRP A 163 25.40 -24.92 -16.08
C TRP A 163 24.43 -23.83 -15.65
N VAL A 164 23.15 -24.19 -15.60
CA VAL A 164 22.05 -23.31 -15.24
C VAL A 164 21.25 -23.92 -14.12
N ARG A 165 20.91 -23.11 -13.13
CA ARG A 165 19.91 -23.46 -12.10
C ARG A 165 19.06 -22.25 -11.80
N PHE A 166 17.80 -22.46 -11.47
CA PHE A 166 16.91 -21.35 -11.12
C PHE A 166 16.72 -21.29 -9.62
N ARG A 167 16.70 -20.09 -9.06
CA ARG A 167 16.21 -19.83 -7.71
C ARG A 167 14.95 -18.99 -7.76
N LYS A 168 13.99 -19.33 -6.90
CA LYS A 168 12.69 -18.67 -6.80
C LYS A 168 12.55 -18.00 -5.44
N TYR A 169 12.02 -16.78 -5.43
CA TYR A 169 11.64 -16.10 -4.21
C TYR A 169 10.35 -16.73 -3.66
N SER A 170 10.42 -17.29 -2.46
CA SER A 170 9.36 -18.08 -1.84
C SER A 170 8.60 -17.33 -0.75
N ALA A 171 9.11 -16.18 -0.28
CA ALA A 171 8.47 -15.36 0.75
C ALA A 171 7.45 -14.34 0.20
N MET A 172 6.82 -14.63 -0.94
CA MET A 172 5.74 -13.79 -1.48
C MET A 172 4.55 -13.77 -0.52
N ASN A 173 3.93 -12.60 -0.33
CA ASN A 173 2.81 -12.36 0.58
C ASN A 173 3.10 -12.77 2.04
N SER A 174 4.36 -12.69 2.46
CA SER A 174 4.81 -12.91 3.84
C SER A 174 5.87 -11.89 4.23
N TRP A 175 5.88 -11.50 5.50
CA TRP A 175 6.93 -10.64 6.04
C TRP A 175 8.23 -11.43 6.16
N CYS A 176 9.31 -10.89 5.60
CA CYS A 176 10.65 -11.49 5.64
C CYS A 176 11.59 -10.54 6.40
N ALA A 177 12.21 -11.03 7.48
CA ALA A 177 13.20 -10.28 8.22
C ALA A 177 14.46 -10.05 7.37
N ILE A 178 15.01 -8.84 7.44
CA ILE A 178 16.25 -8.44 6.78
C ILE A 178 17.39 -8.53 7.80
N ALA A 179 18.53 -9.05 7.33
CA ALA A 179 19.70 -9.21 8.17
C ALA A 179 20.07 -7.88 8.90
N PRO A 180 20.21 -7.90 10.24
CA PRO A 180 20.60 -6.74 11.03
C PRO A 180 22.06 -6.34 10.78
N LEU A 181 22.47 -5.17 11.29
CA LEU A 181 23.86 -4.69 11.18
C LEU A 181 24.84 -5.58 11.96
N HIS A 182 24.41 -6.06 13.12
CA HIS A 182 25.23 -6.82 14.07
C HIS A 182 24.61 -8.19 14.32
N LYS A 183 25.40 -9.12 14.87
CA LYS A 183 24.89 -10.47 15.24
C LYS A 183 23.73 -10.39 16.22
N ASP A 184 23.82 -9.48 17.18
CA ASP A 184 22.74 -9.11 18.07
C ASP A 184 22.09 -7.82 17.55
N ALA A 185 20.83 -7.92 17.14
CA ALA A 185 20.06 -6.83 16.56
C ALA A 185 19.82 -5.66 17.53
N THR A 186 19.97 -5.90 18.84
CA THR A 186 19.72 -4.90 19.89
C THR A 186 20.89 -3.95 20.13
N ASN A 187 22.10 -4.28 19.65
CA ASN A 187 23.28 -3.41 19.80
C ASN A 187 23.14 -2.10 19.03
N GLU A 188 22.48 -2.12 17.87
CA GLU A 188 22.23 -0.94 17.06
C GLU A 188 20.95 -1.13 16.24
N PRO A 189 19.79 -1.03 16.90
CA PRO A 189 18.50 -1.18 16.26
C PRO A 189 18.24 -0.10 15.21
N PHE A 190 17.35 -0.39 14.27
CA PHE A 190 16.82 0.64 13.39
C PHE A 190 15.72 1.44 14.08
N ILE A 191 15.64 2.72 13.74
CA ILE A 191 14.59 3.65 14.17
C ILE A 191 13.77 4.19 12.99
N ASP A 192 14.24 4.00 11.75
CA ASP A 192 13.56 4.44 10.55
C ASP A 192 13.97 3.63 9.31
N VAL A 193 13.06 3.53 8.33
CA VAL A 193 13.29 2.88 7.04
C VAL A 193 12.47 3.54 5.94
N SER A 194 13.03 3.68 4.75
CA SER A 194 12.34 4.21 3.58
C SER A 194 12.78 3.52 2.30
N ILE A 195 11.81 3.20 1.43
CA ILE A 195 12.03 2.68 0.09
C ILE A 195 11.56 3.69 -0.97
N GLY A 196 12.29 3.79 -2.07
CA GLY A 196 12.00 4.68 -3.20
C GLY A 196 12.94 4.41 -4.38
N GLY A 197 13.23 5.43 -5.19
CA GLY A 197 14.19 5.34 -6.29
C GLY A 197 13.76 4.49 -7.48
N GLN A 198 12.48 4.11 -7.57
CA GLN A 198 11.94 3.31 -8.67
C GLN A 198 11.89 4.03 -10.02
N ASN A 199 12.05 5.37 -10.02
CA ASN A 199 11.99 6.24 -11.19
C ASN A 199 13.28 7.09 -11.34
N ILE A 200 14.44 6.56 -10.95
CA ILE A 200 15.72 7.26 -11.17
C ILE A 200 16.00 7.37 -12.68
N PRO A 201 16.26 8.58 -13.21
CA PRO A 201 16.51 8.76 -14.63
C PRO A 201 17.66 7.89 -15.17
N GLY A 202 17.33 7.04 -16.13
CA GLY A 202 18.30 6.18 -16.82
C GLY A 202 18.83 4.98 -16.02
N ALA A 203 18.32 4.73 -14.80
CA ALA A 203 18.66 3.53 -14.03
C ALA A 203 18.05 2.26 -14.66
N ASP A 204 18.63 1.11 -14.33
CA ASP A 204 18.13 -0.17 -14.82
C ASP A 204 16.69 -0.43 -14.35
N PRO A 205 15.83 -1.01 -15.20
CA PRO A 205 14.46 -1.34 -14.82
C PRO A 205 14.41 -2.18 -13.54
N GLY A 206 13.57 -1.77 -12.60
CA GLY A 206 13.42 -2.43 -11.32
C GLY A 206 14.47 -2.07 -10.27
N THR A 207 15.33 -1.07 -10.51
CA THR A 207 16.19 -0.48 -9.47
C THR A 207 15.32 0.07 -8.33
N LEU A 208 15.70 -0.24 -7.10
CA LEU A 208 15.04 0.27 -5.89
C LEU A 208 16.10 0.76 -4.91
N MET A 209 15.76 1.77 -4.12
CA MET A 209 16.63 2.33 -3.10
C MET A 209 16.00 2.14 -1.73
N VAL A 210 16.77 1.58 -0.80
CA VAL A 210 16.33 1.44 0.59
C VAL A 210 17.35 2.09 1.50
N TRP A 211 16.84 3.01 2.31
CA TRP A 211 17.59 3.74 3.32
C TRP A 211 17.02 3.44 4.70
N GLY A 212 17.88 3.51 5.71
CA GLY A 212 17.47 3.35 7.10
C GLY A 212 18.29 4.22 8.03
N VAL A 213 17.75 4.45 9.22
CA VAL A 213 18.42 5.19 10.30
C VAL A 213 18.53 4.29 11.52
N THR A 214 19.69 4.27 12.15
CA THR A 214 19.92 3.49 13.37
C THR A 214 19.70 4.31 14.63
N SER A 215 19.60 3.64 15.79
CA SER A 215 19.54 4.29 17.11
C SER A 215 20.78 5.13 17.46
N HIS A 216 21.89 4.94 16.73
CA HIS A 216 23.08 5.79 16.81
C HIS A 216 23.05 6.97 15.81
N ASN A 217 21.88 7.28 15.26
CA ASN A 217 21.65 8.35 14.28
C ASN A 217 22.49 8.22 12.99
N ARG A 218 22.95 6.99 12.69
CA ARG A 218 23.70 6.70 11.45
C ARG A 218 22.74 6.43 10.31
N VAL A 219 23.08 6.97 9.15
CA VAL A 219 22.35 6.72 7.91
C VAL A 219 22.93 5.50 7.21
N MET A 220 22.07 4.56 6.83
CA MET A 220 22.44 3.32 6.18
C MET A 220 21.72 3.22 4.84
N ILE A 221 22.40 2.73 3.80
CA ILE A 221 21.79 2.36 2.52
C ILE A 221 21.94 0.86 2.29
N ARG A 222 20.91 0.22 1.74
CA ARG A 222 20.95 -1.20 1.37
C ARG A 222 21.40 -1.37 -0.08
N SER A 223 22.47 -2.13 -0.31
CA SER A 223 23.03 -2.35 -1.64
C SER A 223 22.28 -3.43 -2.43
N GLY A 224 22.03 -3.19 -3.72
CA GLY A 224 21.54 -4.20 -4.66
C GLY A 224 20.06 -4.56 -4.50
N VAL A 225 19.25 -3.68 -3.92
CA VAL A 225 17.80 -3.87 -3.85
C VAL A 225 17.22 -3.62 -5.25
N CYS A 226 16.45 -4.57 -5.76
CA CYS A 226 15.73 -4.43 -7.02
C CYS A 226 14.51 -5.36 -7.05
N THR A 227 13.69 -5.23 -8.08
CA THR A 227 12.45 -6.04 -8.24
C THR A 227 12.72 -7.54 -8.33
N SER A 228 13.91 -7.95 -8.80
CA SER A 228 14.34 -9.35 -8.85
C SER A 228 15.18 -9.79 -7.65
N PHE A 229 15.55 -8.87 -6.75
CA PHE A 229 16.29 -9.15 -5.53
C PHE A 229 15.83 -8.20 -4.40
N PRO A 230 14.59 -8.38 -3.89
CA PRO A 230 13.91 -7.40 -3.05
C PRO A 230 14.55 -7.19 -1.68
N GLU A 231 15.32 -8.14 -1.16
CA GLU A 231 16.05 -8.01 0.11
C GLU A 231 17.40 -7.27 -0.04
N GLY A 232 17.95 -7.22 -1.26
CA GLY A 232 19.30 -6.76 -1.55
C GLY A 232 20.40 -7.57 -0.84
N SER A 233 21.64 -7.10 -0.90
CA SER A 233 22.83 -7.79 -0.34
C SER A 233 23.29 -7.38 1.07
N ARG A 234 23.61 -6.10 1.32
CA ARG A 234 24.14 -5.62 2.61
C ARG A 234 23.76 -4.16 2.94
N TRP A 235 23.87 -3.79 4.21
CA TRP A 235 23.83 -2.39 4.66
C TRP A 235 25.22 -1.73 4.57
N SER A 236 25.28 -0.48 4.15
CA SER A 236 26.49 0.35 4.15
C SER A 236 26.19 1.73 4.74
N ALA A 237 27.07 2.20 5.61
CA ALA A 237 26.91 3.50 6.25
C ALA A 237 27.19 4.64 5.26
N ILE A 238 26.32 5.64 5.26
CA ILE A 238 26.50 6.90 4.53
C ILE A 238 26.90 7.96 5.54
N PRO A 239 28.12 8.54 5.43
CA PRO A 239 28.58 9.55 6.38
C PRO A 239 27.71 10.80 6.31
N THR A 240 27.36 11.34 7.47
CA THR A 240 26.70 12.63 7.65
C THR A 240 27.72 13.67 8.10
N PRO A 241 27.50 14.98 7.86
CA PRO A 241 28.36 16.03 8.41
C PRO A 241 28.45 15.96 9.94
N GLU A 242 29.56 16.43 10.50
CA GLU A 242 29.76 16.45 11.96
C GLU A 242 28.66 17.24 12.68
N GLY A 243 28.15 16.68 13.78
CA GLY A 243 27.06 17.29 14.55
C GLY A 243 25.67 17.14 13.92
N CYS A 244 25.53 16.47 12.77
CA CYS A 244 24.24 16.19 12.14
C CYS A 244 23.74 14.79 12.47
N GLU A 245 22.94 14.69 13.53
CA GLU A 245 22.29 13.46 14.00
C GLU A 245 20.93 13.27 13.31
N VAL A 246 20.82 12.29 12.41
CA VAL A 246 19.59 12.02 11.66
C VAL A 246 18.61 11.21 12.50
N VAL A 247 17.33 11.62 12.53
CA VAL A 247 16.25 10.94 13.28
C VAL A 247 15.20 10.28 12.39
N GLN A 248 15.04 10.78 11.16
CA GLN A 248 14.10 10.26 10.17
C GLN A 248 14.60 10.63 8.77
N LEU A 249 14.35 9.78 7.78
CA LEU A 249 14.65 10.03 6.38
C LEU A 249 13.54 9.52 5.47
N ASN A 250 13.50 10.05 4.25
CA ASN A 250 12.61 9.56 3.21
C ASN A 250 13.29 9.67 1.84
N VAL A 251 13.13 8.63 1.02
CA VAL A 251 13.61 8.59 -0.37
C VAL A 251 12.42 8.63 -1.31
N GLY A 252 12.38 9.64 -2.18
CA GLY A 252 11.34 9.80 -3.18
C GLY A 252 11.53 8.89 -4.40
N PRO A 253 10.57 8.90 -5.34
CA PRO A 253 10.60 8.05 -6.53
C PRO A 253 11.83 8.25 -7.42
N THR A 254 12.32 9.49 -7.50
CA THR A 254 13.45 9.87 -8.36
C THR A 254 14.81 9.66 -7.71
N GLY A 255 14.86 9.12 -6.49
CA GLY A 255 16.07 9.00 -5.68
C GLY A 255 16.42 10.25 -4.87
N LEU A 256 15.56 11.29 -4.86
CA LEU A 256 15.72 12.45 -3.98
C LEU A 256 15.59 12.00 -2.51
N VAL A 257 16.62 12.25 -1.70
CA VAL A 257 16.64 11.85 -0.27
C VAL A 257 16.65 13.10 0.60
N TRP A 258 15.70 13.16 1.53
CA TRP A 258 15.65 14.16 2.60
C TRP A 258 15.72 13.46 3.96
N ALA A 259 16.37 14.11 4.91
CA ALA A 259 16.51 13.63 6.28
C ALA A 259 16.21 14.74 7.28
N ALA A 260 15.48 14.45 8.34
CA ALA A 260 15.27 15.32 9.49
C ALA A 260 16.34 15.06 10.56
N LEU A 261 16.86 16.13 11.15
CA LEU A 261 17.88 16.08 12.20
C LEU A 261 17.28 16.26 13.60
N LEU A 262 17.98 15.77 14.63
CA LEU A 262 17.58 15.91 16.04
C LEU A 262 17.46 17.38 16.48
N ASP A 263 18.29 18.26 15.91
CA ASP A 263 18.25 19.70 16.19
C ASP A 263 17.10 20.44 15.49
N GLY A 264 16.39 19.76 14.58
CA GLY A 264 15.25 20.29 13.86
C GLY A 264 15.53 20.81 12.44
N ARG A 265 16.79 20.83 11.99
CA ARG A 265 17.13 21.10 10.58
C ARG A 265 16.81 19.90 9.69
N ALA A 266 16.99 20.06 8.39
CA ALA A 266 16.95 18.97 7.43
C ALA A 266 18.26 18.88 6.62
N LEU A 267 18.60 17.68 6.17
CA LEU A 267 19.64 17.43 5.18
C LEU A 267 19.02 16.92 3.88
N VAL A 268 19.62 17.32 2.76
CA VAL A 268 19.26 16.86 1.42
C VAL A 268 20.45 16.18 0.79
N ARG A 269 20.27 14.97 0.25
CA ARG A 269 21.31 14.25 -0.48
C ARG A 269 21.35 14.75 -1.92
N VAL A 270 22.52 15.16 -2.38
CA VAL A 270 22.75 15.56 -3.78
C VAL A 270 23.62 14.53 -4.52
N GLY A 271 23.59 14.58 -5.85
CA GLY A 271 24.41 13.73 -6.72
C GLY A 271 23.93 12.29 -6.87
N VAL A 272 22.69 11.98 -6.48
CA VAL A 272 22.08 10.66 -6.72
C VAL A 272 21.86 10.46 -8.20
N SER A 273 22.41 9.39 -8.77
CA SER A 273 22.31 9.05 -10.19
C SER A 273 22.30 7.55 -10.42
N ARG A 274 22.05 7.11 -11.65
CA ARG A 274 22.16 5.69 -12.01
C ARG A 274 23.56 5.11 -11.78
N GLU A 275 24.62 5.92 -11.93
CA GLU A 275 26.00 5.52 -11.68
C GLU A 275 26.36 5.57 -10.19
N CYS A 276 25.71 6.45 -9.43
CA CYS A 276 25.95 6.66 -8.00
C CYS A 276 24.65 6.76 -7.23
N LEU A 277 24.01 5.60 -6.97
CA LEU A 277 22.74 5.54 -6.25
C LEU A 277 22.84 6.18 -4.86
N GLN A 278 23.97 6.01 -4.16
CA GLN A 278 24.16 6.59 -2.83
C GLN A 278 24.31 8.12 -2.81
N GLY A 279 24.46 8.78 -3.97
CA GLY A 279 24.75 10.21 -4.06
C GLY A 279 26.14 10.59 -3.55
N THR A 280 26.47 11.88 -3.61
CA THR A 280 27.83 12.39 -3.35
C THR A 280 27.96 13.08 -2.00
N SER A 281 27.06 14.00 -1.67
CA SER A 281 27.16 14.84 -0.47
C SER A 281 25.81 15.20 0.13
N TRP A 282 25.84 15.73 1.36
CA TRP A 282 24.68 16.28 2.07
C TRP A 282 24.72 17.80 2.05
N VAL A 283 23.54 18.41 1.96
CA VAL A 283 23.35 19.86 1.97
C VAL A 283 22.33 20.23 3.03
N ASP A 284 22.65 21.25 3.83
CA ASP A 284 21.82 21.72 4.94
C ASP A 284 20.64 22.57 4.47
N VAL A 285 19.46 22.30 5.07
CA VAL A 285 18.24 23.08 4.89
C VAL A 285 17.72 23.53 6.26
N LYS A 286 17.55 24.85 6.41
CA LYS A 286 17.02 25.47 7.63
C LYS A 286 15.56 25.06 7.89
N PRO A 287 15.13 25.02 9.16
CA PRO A 287 13.73 24.79 9.51
C PRO A 287 12.82 25.92 9.00
N PRO A 288 11.48 25.73 9.03
CA PRO A 288 10.53 26.73 8.55
C PRO A 288 10.54 28.07 9.27
N GLY A 289 10.94 28.09 10.55
CA GLY A 289 11.02 29.29 11.36
C GLY A 289 11.92 29.08 12.58
N ASP A 290 12.22 30.16 13.28
CA ASP A 290 13.10 30.13 14.45
C ASP A 290 12.46 29.33 15.59
N GLY A 291 13.22 28.40 16.17
CA GLY A 291 12.74 27.53 17.26
C GLY A 291 11.83 26.37 16.84
N LEU A 292 11.42 26.30 15.57
CA LEU A 292 10.69 25.16 15.03
C LEU A 292 11.65 24.03 14.68
N LYS A 293 11.27 22.80 15.02
CA LYS A 293 12.05 21.59 14.71
C LYS A 293 11.29 20.70 13.75
N ILE A 294 11.88 20.39 12.60
CA ILE A 294 11.36 19.38 11.68
C ILE A 294 11.48 18.00 12.35
N THR A 295 10.38 17.27 12.42
CA THR A 295 10.30 15.93 13.03
C THR A 295 10.08 14.82 12.02
N GLN A 296 9.50 15.15 10.87
CA GLN A 296 9.29 14.23 9.76
C GLN A 296 9.38 14.99 8.44
N VAL A 297 9.96 14.35 7.42
CA VAL A 297 9.94 14.75 6.01
C VAL A 297 9.38 13.61 5.16
N SER A 298 8.64 13.96 4.11
CA SER A 298 8.15 13.02 3.09
C SER A 298 8.30 13.62 1.69
N VAL A 299 8.74 12.79 0.75
CA VAL A 299 9.29 13.19 -0.54
C VAL A 299 8.53 12.47 -1.66
N GLY A 300 7.84 13.25 -2.49
CA GLY A 300 7.27 12.81 -3.77
C GLY A 300 8.28 12.97 -4.91
N THR A 301 7.78 13.00 -6.15
CA THR A 301 8.62 13.24 -7.33
C THR A 301 9.16 14.67 -7.36
N ASN A 302 8.30 15.67 -7.12
CA ASN A 302 8.64 17.10 -7.16
C ASN A 302 7.99 17.89 -6.01
N ALA A 303 7.71 17.22 -4.90
CA ALA A 303 7.06 17.80 -3.73
C ALA A 303 7.72 17.26 -2.48
N VAL A 304 8.07 18.15 -1.54
CA VAL A 304 8.56 17.78 -0.22
C VAL A 304 7.69 18.43 0.82
N TRP A 305 7.21 17.61 1.74
CA TRP A 305 6.37 18.03 2.85
C TRP A 305 7.03 17.64 4.16
N ALA A 306 6.80 18.45 5.20
CA ALA A 306 7.38 18.24 6.52
C ALA A 306 6.37 18.50 7.63
N ILE A 307 6.59 17.86 8.77
CA ILE A 307 5.87 18.13 10.03
C ILE A 307 6.87 18.64 11.06
N THR A 308 6.51 19.73 11.73
CA THR A 308 7.28 20.27 12.86
C THR A 308 6.81 19.70 14.21
N GLN A 309 7.61 19.87 15.26
CA GLN A 309 7.34 19.33 16.61
C GLN A 309 5.97 19.70 17.19
N ASP A 310 5.43 20.85 16.80
CA ASP A 310 4.12 21.38 17.16
C ASP A 310 2.96 20.86 16.27
N LYS A 311 3.26 19.89 15.41
CA LYS A 311 2.34 19.20 14.49
C LYS A 311 1.84 20.06 13.32
N HIS A 312 2.41 21.24 13.08
CA HIS A 312 2.12 22.01 11.86
C HIS A 312 2.75 21.36 10.63
N VAL A 313 2.09 21.54 9.49
CA VAL A 313 2.49 20.95 8.21
C VAL A 313 3.10 22.03 7.32
N TRP A 314 4.19 21.68 6.65
CA TRP A 314 4.96 22.60 5.81
C TRP A 314 5.22 22.01 4.44
N PHE A 315 5.06 22.83 3.40
CA PHE A 315 5.43 22.51 2.03
C PHE A 315 6.75 23.21 1.66
N ARG A 316 7.66 22.50 1.00
CA ARG A 316 8.91 23.05 0.49
C ARG A 316 8.76 23.50 -0.97
N LYS A 317 8.98 24.79 -1.23
CA LYS A 317 8.90 25.39 -2.56
C LYS A 317 10.07 25.02 -3.45
N GLU A 318 9.80 24.95 -4.75
CA GLU A 318 10.81 24.86 -5.84
C GLU A 318 11.73 23.64 -5.76
N VAL A 319 11.25 22.55 -5.16
CA VAL A 319 11.93 21.26 -5.21
C VAL A 319 11.63 20.56 -6.54
N ASN A 320 12.66 20.03 -7.18
CA ASN A 320 12.57 19.22 -8.38
C ASN A 320 13.44 17.96 -8.21
N GLY A 321 12.79 16.82 -7.98
CA GLY A 321 13.47 15.56 -7.74
C GLY A 321 14.08 14.94 -9.01
N MET A 322 13.76 15.44 -10.20
CA MET A 322 14.38 14.98 -11.45
C MET A 322 15.76 15.60 -11.68
N ALA A 323 16.09 16.67 -10.96
CA ALA A 323 17.34 17.40 -11.10
C ALA A 323 18.28 17.14 -9.90
N THR A 324 18.48 15.86 -9.53
CA THR A 324 19.32 15.43 -8.38
C THR A 324 20.78 15.89 -8.45
N MET A 325 21.24 16.32 -9.63
CA MET A 325 22.57 16.90 -9.85
C MET A 325 22.65 18.41 -9.53
N CYS A 326 21.50 19.07 -9.37
CA CYS A 326 21.41 20.51 -9.11
C CYS A 326 21.02 20.74 -7.65
N GLU A 327 21.96 21.23 -6.86
CA GLU A 327 21.80 21.46 -5.42
C GLU A 327 20.61 22.37 -5.09
N SER A 328 20.44 23.49 -5.79
CA SER A 328 19.36 24.45 -5.53
C SER A 328 17.97 23.86 -5.79
N LEU A 329 17.85 23.00 -6.80
CA LEU A 329 16.60 22.31 -7.13
C LEU A 329 16.31 21.13 -6.20
N CYS A 330 17.35 20.50 -5.63
CA CYS A 330 17.17 19.47 -4.60
C CYS A 330 16.69 20.07 -3.29
N THR A 331 17.28 21.20 -2.89
CA THR A 331 17.02 21.88 -1.61
C THR A 331 15.79 22.76 -1.63
N GLY A 332 15.41 23.31 -2.79
CA GLY A 332 14.31 24.26 -2.93
C GLY A 332 14.58 25.59 -2.19
N SER A 333 13.64 26.52 -2.26
CA SER A 333 13.89 27.91 -1.84
C SER A 333 13.31 28.32 -0.49
N GLY A 334 12.26 27.66 0.00
CA GLY A 334 11.63 28.06 1.26
C GLY A 334 10.46 27.19 1.69
N TRP A 335 10.02 27.39 2.92
CA TRP A 335 8.89 26.68 3.51
C TRP A 335 7.61 27.52 3.45
N VAL A 336 6.46 26.86 3.30
CA VAL A 336 5.13 27.46 3.36
C VAL A 336 4.28 26.65 4.32
N GLU A 337 3.71 27.32 5.32
CA GLU A 337 2.84 26.68 6.29
C GLU A 337 1.50 26.31 5.66
N MET A 338 1.05 25.10 5.89
CA MET A 338 -0.23 24.57 5.42
C MET A 338 -1.15 24.42 6.62
N ILE A 339 -2.34 25.02 6.54
CA ILE A 339 -3.33 24.95 7.60
C ILE A 339 -3.70 23.48 7.87
N GLY A 340 -3.58 23.06 9.12
CA GLY A 340 -3.91 21.72 9.61
C GLY A 340 -2.81 21.18 10.53
N ARG A 341 -3.20 20.37 11.53
CA ARG A 341 -2.27 19.71 12.44
C ARG A 341 -2.25 18.21 12.19
N MET A 342 -1.09 17.66 11.87
CA MET A 342 -0.92 16.25 11.49
C MET A 342 0.08 15.54 12.40
N ALA A 343 -0.22 14.29 12.75
CA ALA A 343 0.68 13.41 13.47
C ALA A 343 1.77 12.82 12.56
N GLN A 344 1.41 12.52 11.31
CA GLN A 344 2.27 11.88 10.33
C GLN A 344 1.84 12.29 8.91
N ILE A 345 2.78 12.37 7.96
CA ILE A 345 2.54 12.72 6.55
C ILE A 345 3.26 11.76 5.59
N SER A 346 2.63 11.45 4.46
CA SER A 346 3.19 10.64 3.37
C SER A 346 2.82 11.24 2.02
N VAL A 347 3.79 11.32 1.12
CA VAL A 347 3.65 11.86 -0.24
C VAL A 347 3.79 10.73 -1.25
N ALA A 348 2.80 10.59 -2.12
CA ALA A 348 2.76 9.59 -3.18
C ALA A 348 3.72 9.92 -4.33
N ALA A 349 3.97 8.93 -5.19
CA ALA A 349 4.84 9.11 -6.36
C ALA A 349 4.32 10.18 -7.35
N ASN A 350 3.00 10.37 -7.42
CA ASN A 350 2.34 11.41 -8.21
C ASN A 350 2.08 12.70 -7.42
N ASN A 351 2.89 12.96 -6.38
CA ASN A 351 2.85 14.16 -5.53
C ASN A 351 1.56 14.35 -4.70
N GLN A 352 0.61 13.41 -4.74
CA GLN A 352 -0.55 13.44 -3.84
C GLN A 352 -0.13 13.26 -2.39
N VAL A 353 -0.84 13.91 -1.47
CA VAL A 353 -0.42 13.99 -0.06
C VAL A 353 -1.49 13.38 0.82
N LEU A 354 -1.05 12.47 1.69
CA LEU A 354 -1.87 11.83 2.71
C LEU A 354 -1.24 12.05 4.08
N ALA A 355 -2.07 12.01 5.11
CA ALA A 355 -1.63 12.30 6.47
C ALA A 355 -2.50 11.58 7.50
N VAL A 356 -2.01 11.53 8.73
CA VAL A 356 -2.79 11.14 9.91
C VAL A 356 -3.03 12.39 10.76
N GLY A 357 -4.28 12.65 11.14
CA GLY A 357 -4.65 13.78 11.99
C GLY A 357 -3.96 13.74 13.34
N ALA A 358 -3.50 14.90 13.84
CA ALA A 358 -2.79 14.97 15.11
C ALA A 358 -3.69 14.64 16.30
N ASP A 359 -4.95 15.10 16.23
CA ASP A 359 -5.87 15.09 17.37
C ASP A 359 -6.86 13.92 17.30
N ASP A 360 -7.36 13.56 16.12
CA ASP A 360 -8.38 12.51 15.92
C ASP A 360 -7.83 11.18 15.39
N ARG A 361 -6.58 11.15 14.93
CA ARG A 361 -5.93 9.97 14.33
C ARG A 361 -6.65 9.40 13.10
N LEU A 362 -7.45 10.22 12.41
CA LEU A 362 -8.06 9.84 11.15
C LEU A 362 -7.06 9.94 10.01
N ALA A 363 -7.28 9.15 8.96
CA ALA A 363 -6.54 9.28 7.71
C ALA A 363 -7.10 10.46 6.90
N TYR A 364 -6.23 11.31 6.38
CA TYR A 364 -6.54 12.48 5.58
C TYR A 364 -5.85 12.43 4.23
N TYR A 365 -6.44 13.10 3.24
CA TYR A 365 -5.77 13.47 2.00
C TYR A 365 -5.85 14.98 1.78
N ARG A 366 -4.86 15.52 1.07
CA ARG A 366 -4.83 16.91 0.64
C ARG A 366 -5.57 17.06 -0.69
N PHE A 367 -6.78 17.62 -0.64
CA PHE A 367 -7.60 17.83 -1.82
C PHE A 367 -7.07 18.99 -2.67
N GLY A 368 -7.05 18.79 -3.98
CA GLY A 368 -6.70 19.82 -4.97
C GLY A 368 -5.22 19.95 -5.26
N VAL A 369 -4.40 18.96 -4.90
CA VAL A 369 -2.98 18.91 -5.30
C VAL A 369 -2.90 18.56 -6.79
N THR A 370 -2.33 19.45 -7.59
CA THR A 370 -2.06 19.27 -9.03
C THR A 370 -0.62 19.66 -9.35
N GLU A 371 -0.17 19.50 -10.60
CA GLU A 371 1.16 19.96 -11.00
C GLU A 371 1.27 21.49 -11.00
N GLU A 372 0.17 22.20 -11.27
CA GLU A 372 0.08 23.66 -11.20
C GLU A 372 -0.03 24.17 -9.76
N ASP A 373 -0.74 23.44 -8.89
CA ASP A 373 -0.89 23.75 -7.47
C ASP A 373 -0.46 22.56 -6.59
N LYS A 374 0.84 22.49 -6.31
CA LYS A 374 1.45 21.44 -5.47
C LYS A 374 1.08 21.56 -3.98
N THR A 375 0.50 22.67 -3.54
CA THR A 375 0.09 22.88 -2.14
C THR A 375 -1.31 22.35 -1.87
N GLY A 376 -2.15 22.33 -2.90
CA GLY A 376 -3.55 21.98 -2.81
C GLY A 376 -4.33 22.88 -1.86
N LYS A 377 -5.62 22.57 -1.70
CA LYS A 377 -6.60 23.51 -1.11
C LYS A 377 -6.88 23.22 0.35
N LYS A 378 -7.29 21.99 0.68
CA LYS A 378 -7.74 21.63 2.04
C LYS A 378 -7.52 20.17 2.37
N TRP A 379 -7.51 19.85 3.66
CA TRP A 379 -7.52 18.47 4.15
C TRP A 379 -8.94 17.90 4.16
N ARG A 380 -9.09 16.63 3.80
CA ARG A 380 -10.34 15.88 3.84
C ARG A 380 -10.08 14.49 4.41
N ALA A 381 -10.92 14.05 5.33
CA ALA A 381 -10.79 12.73 5.94
C ALA A 381 -11.16 11.63 4.94
N LEU A 382 -10.46 10.51 4.99
CA LEU A 382 -10.79 9.31 4.24
C LEU A 382 -11.94 8.58 4.92
N ARG A 383 -12.92 8.14 4.13
CA ARG A 383 -14.04 7.35 4.63
C ARG A 383 -14.03 5.98 3.97
N ALA A 384 -13.31 5.05 4.59
CA ALA A 384 -13.26 3.66 4.17
C ALA A 384 -13.55 2.77 5.39
N PRO A 385 -14.57 1.89 5.34
CA PRO A 385 -14.88 0.98 6.44
C PRO A 385 -13.74 -0.02 6.65
N MET A 386 -13.50 -0.41 7.90
CA MET A 386 -12.64 -1.54 8.21
C MET A 386 -13.41 -2.85 8.08
N GLN A 387 -12.88 -3.81 7.32
CA GLN A 387 -13.41 -5.18 7.35
C GLN A 387 -12.90 -5.90 8.59
N VAL A 388 -13.71 -5.99 9.65
CA VAL A 388 -13.37 -6.77 10.84
C VAL A 388 -13.69 -8.24 10.59
N SER A 389 -12.69 -9.11 10.65
CA SER A 389 -12.90 -10.55 10.66
C SER A 389 -13.37 -11.00 12.05
N ARG A 390 -14.44 -11.81 12.14
CA ARG A 390 -14.98 -12.35 13.42
C ARG A 390 -13.97 -13.14 14.27
N ALA A 391 -12.82 -13.52 13.72
CA ALA A 391 -11.73 -14.17 14.44
C ALA A 391 -10.91 -13.19 15.33
N SER A 392 -11.13 -11.88 15.20
CA SER A 392 -10.47 -10.85 16.01
C SER A 392 -11.21 -10.68 17.33
N SER A 393 -10.66 -11.23 18.41
CA SER A 393 -11.22 -11.19 19.78
C SER A 393 -11.36 -9.79 20.40
N SER A 394 -10.95 -8.74 19.68
CA SER A 394 -10.98 -7.34 20.13
C SER A 394 -12.28 -6.59 19.79
N ALA A 395 -13.18 -7.17 18.99
CA ALA A 395 -14.46 -6.53 18.62
C ALA A 395 -15.43 -6.32 19.80
N SER A 396 -15.15 -6.89 20.98
CA SER A 396 -16.07 -6.88 22.12
C SER A 396 -15.76 -5.84 23.22
N PHE A 397 -14.68 -5.03 23.12
CA PHE A 397 -14.25 -4.17 24.23
C PHE A 397 -14.26 -2.65 23.96
N GLY A 398 -14.72 -2.20 22.79
CA GLY A 398 -14.68 -0.78 22.40
C GLY A 398 -15.88 0.09 22.82
N SER A 399 -17.04 -0.52 23.10
CA SER A 399 -18.31 0.20 23.32
C SER A 399 -18.30 1.12 24.57
N ASP A 400 -17.55 0.76 25.61
CA ASP A 400 -17.68 1.42 26.92
C ASP A 400 -16.75 2.63 27.14
N ARG A 401 -15.81 2.92 26.22
CA ARG A 401 -14.87 4.03 26.40
C ARG A 401 -15.32 5.37 25.82
N LEU A 402 -16.29 5.39 24.91
CA LEU A 402 -16.73 6.64 24.26
C LEU A 402 -17.85 7.37 25.01
N HIS A 403 -18.52 6.73 25.97
CA HIS A 403 -19.60 7.37 26.75
C HIS A 403 -19.16 8.12 28.02
N ARG A 404 -17.88 8.07 28.43
CA ARG A 404 -17.41 8.71 29.67
C ARG A 404 -16.87 10.13 29.53
N SER A 405 -16.76 10.67 28.32
CA SER A 405 -16.06 11.95 28.08
C SER A 405 -16.98 13.18 27.96
N PHE A 406 -18.30 13.03 28.07
CA PHE A 406 -19.25 14.12 27.81
C PHE A 406 -20.16 14.53 28.97
N ASN A 407 -19.88 14.13 30.21
CA ASN A 407 -20.55 14.71 31.37
C ASN A 407 -19.59 14.80 32.55
N ASN A 408 -19.00 15.98 32.76
CA ASN A 408 -18.76 16.55 34.10
C ASN A 408 -18.22 17.98 34.02
N LEU A 409 -19.14 18.94 33.96
CA LEU A 409 -18.95 20.31 34.42
C LEU A 409 -20.16 20.67 35.30
N GLN A 410 -20.09 20.36 36.59
CA GLN A 410 -20.73 21.13 37.66
C GLN A 410 -20.19 20.70 39.04
N SER A 411 -20.22 21.66 39.97
CA SER A 411 -19.32 21.84 41.10
C SER A 411 -19.76 21.23 42.45
N ARG A 412 -18.76 20.70 43.20
CA ARG A 412 -18.57 20.70 44.69
C ARG A 412 -19.58 19.96 45.63
N PRO A 413 -19.25 19.70 46.92
CA PRO A 413 -18.00 19.17 47.53
C PRO A 413 -18.24 18.06 48.62
N SER A 414 -17.15 17.46 49.11
CA SER A 414 -16.95 16.81 50.44
C SER A 414 -17.57 15.42 50.74
N SER A 415 -16.72 14.42 51.01
CA SER A 415 -16.47 13.81 52.34
C SER A 415 -15.90 12.38 52.25
N MET A 416 -15.12 12.03 53.28
CA MET A 416 -14.38 10.79 53.48
C MET A 416 -15.27 9.56 53.66
N ILE A 417 -14.78 8.37 53.29
CA ILE A 417 -14.83 7.17 54.13
C ILE A 417 -13.86 6.09 53.62
N GLU A 418 -13.36 5.35 54.58
CA GLU A 418 -12.19 4.49 54.65
C GLU A 418 -12.60 3.00 54.58
N GLN A 419 -11.59 2.10 54.50
CA GLN A 419 -11.60 0.67 54.86
C GLN A 419 -11.98 -0.35 53.75
N HIS A 420 -11.37 -1.54 53.63
CA HIS A 420 -10.51 -2.29 54.55
C HIS A 420 -9.59 -3.27 53.78
N VAL A 421 -8.43 -3.53 54.38
CA VAL A 421 -7.40 -4.55 54.04
C VAL A 421 -7.73 -5.86 54.76
N THR A 422 -7.42 -7.01 54.17
CA THR A 422 -7.13 -8.24 54.93
C THR A 422 -5.92 -8.96 54.35
N SER A 423 -4.86 -8.94 55.14
CA SER A 423 -3.61 -9.70 55.10
C SER A 423 -3.79 -11.11 55.67
N LEU A 424 -2.84 -12.01 55.34
CA LEU A 424 -2.27 -13.11 56.15
C LEU A 424 -1.22 -13.80 55.23
N ASP A 425 0.07 -13.49 55.30
CA ASP A 425 1.14 -13.92 56.22
C ASP A 425 1.55 -15.41 56.18
N GLY A 426 2.88 -15.61 56.14
CA GLY A 426 3.61 -16.83 56.46
C GLY A 426 4.10 -17.66 55.25
N GLU A 427 5.35 -18.08 55.08
CA GLU A 427 6.64 -17.86 55.74
C GLU A 427 7.70 -18.67 54.92
N GLN A 428 8.92 -18.11 54.77
CA GLN A 428 10.25 -18.77 54.80
C GLN A 428 10.64 -19.97 53.87
N SER A 429 11.58 -19.65 52.96
CA SER A 429 12.96 -20.18 52.86
C SER A 429 13.27 -21.70 52.89
N HIS A 430 13.98 -22.21 51.88
CA HIS A 430 15.38 -22.69 51.96
C HIS A 430 15.81 -23.67 50.82
N SER A 431 16.91 -23.30 50.16
CA SER A 431 18.09 -24.12 49.82
C SER A 431 18.04 -25.30 48.81
N ALA A 432 18.95 -25.21 47.84
CA ALA A 432 19.40 -26.25 46.89
C ALA A 432 20.07 -27.48 47.58
N PRO A 433 20.39 -28.56 46.82
CA PRO A 433 21.81 -28.73 46.45
C PRO A 433 22.13 -29.52 45.13
N THR A 434 23.26 -29.12 44.52
CA THR A 434 24.37 -29.87 43.84
C THR A 434 24.19 -31.10 42.91
N ALA A 435 24.71 -30.91 41.68
CA ALA A 435 25.80 -31.63 40.94
C ALA A 435 25.69 -33.13 40.55
N ALA A 436 25.89 -33.44 39.25
CA ALA A 436 27.18 -33.88 38.63
C ALA A 436 27.00 -34.71 37.32
N ALA A 437 27.84 -34.41 36.31
CA ALA A 437 28.45 -35.26 35.26
C ALA A 437 27.59 -36.34 34.53
N SER A 438 27.56 -36.44 33.19
CA SER A 438 28.71 -36.74 32.31
C SER A 438 28.20 -36.99 30.86
N LEU A 439 29.06 -36.67 29.87
CA LEU A 439 28.91 -37.02 28.45
C LEU A 439 29.22 -38.52 28.20
N PRO A 440 28.87 -39.07 27.02
CA PRO A 440 29.92 -39.19 25.99
C PRO A 440 29.46 -38.96 24.53
N ALA A 441 30.46 -38.77 23.67
CA ALA A 441 30.40 -38.60 22.22
C ALA A 441 30.48 -39.94 21.45
N GLY A 442 30.01 -39.99 20.19
CA GLY A 442 30.25 -41.11 19.27
C GLY A 442 29.50 -41.09 17.92
N ASP A 443 30.13 -40.45 16.94
CA ASP A 443 30.26 -40.64 15.47
C ASP A 443 29.32 -41.49 14.55
N LEU A 444 29.22 -40.96 13.30
CA LEU A 444 28.97 -41.55 11.94
C LEU A 444 27.61 -42.18 11.51
N GLY A 445 26.89 -41.40 10.66
CA GLY A 445 26.63 -41.72 9.25
C GLY A 445 25.49 -42.66 8.83
N ALA A 446 24.41 -42.12 8.24
CA ALA A 446 23.68 -42.71 7.10
C ALA A 446 22.61 -41.74 6.54
N ARG A 447 22.57 -41.61 5.21
CA ARG A 447 21.53 -40.94 4.43
C ARG A 447 20.26 -41.80 4.44
N TYR A 448 19.09 -41.20 4.68
CA TYR A 448 17.84 -41.60 4.04
C TYR A 448 16.97 -40.36 3.78
N GLU A 449 16.45 -40.33 2.56
CA GLU A 449 15.63 -39.29 1.96
C GLU A 449 14.17 -39.66 2.14
N THR A 450 13.38 -38.76 2.72
CA THR A 450 11.91 -38.86 2.76
C THR A 450 11.29 -37.48 2.52
N GLN A 451 10.61 -37.32 1.39
CA GLN A 451 9.71 -36.19 1.12
C GLN A 451 8.56 -36.14 2.15
N PRO A 452 8.15 -34.94 2.61
CA PRO A 452 6.81 -34.73 3.13
C PRO A 452 5.94 -33.98 2.10
N ARG A 453 4.77 -34.56 1.82
CA ARG A 453 3.63 -33.88 1.19
C ARG A 453 2.98 -32.93 2.20
N HIS A 454 2.47 -31.80 1.70
CA HIS A 454 1.70 -30.70 2.33
C HIS A 454 2.51 -29.48 2.81
N PRO A 455 2.35 -28.30 2.15
CA PRO A 455 2.93 -27.05 2.60
C PRO A 455 1.89 -26.26 3.41
N ARG A 456 2.06 -26.17 4.74
CA ARG A 456 1.46 -25.14 5.60
C ARG A 456 2.04 -25.19 7.01
N ALA A 457 2.89 -24.21 7.31
CA ALA A 457 3.14 -23.57 8.61
C ALA A 457 4.54 -22.93 8.56
N TRP A 458 4.66 -21.76 7.94
CA TRP A 458 5.83 -20.92 8.13
C TRP A 458 5.59 -20.14 9.41
N SER A 459 6.14 -20.63 10.52
CA SER A 459 6.26 -19.87 11.77
C SER A 459 7.74 -19.53 11.98
N PRO A 460 8.08 -18.31 12.44
CA PRO A 460 9.46 -17.91 12.63
C PRO A 460 9.96 -18.33 14.01
N VAL A 461 10.45 -19.56 14.13
CA VAL A 461 11.34 -19.92 15.25
C VAL A 461 12.44 -20.79 14.68
N HIS A 462 13.56 -20.15 14.31
CA HIS A 462 14.94 -20.66 14.41
C HIS A 462 15.90 -19.65 13.75
N SER A 463 15.95 -18.44 14.31
CA SER A 463 17.19 -17.66 14.29
C SER A 463 17.80 -17.82 15.67
N ALA A 464 19.01 -18.38 15.73
CA ALA A 464 19.76 -18.57 16.95
C ALA A 464 20.00 -17.22 17.64
N GLY A 465 19.47 -17.03 18.85
CA GLY A 465 19.71 -15.83 19.67
C GLY A 465 18.55 -15.41 20.57
N SER A 466 17.95 -16.32 21.34
CA SER A 466 17.20 -15.96 22.55
C SER A 466 17.24 -17.12 23.52
N VAL A 467 17.88 -16.93 24.67
CA VAL A 467 17.90 -17.87 25.80
C VAL A 467 17.47 -17.08 27.05
N LEU A 468 16.64 -17.74 27.87
CA LEU A 468 16.02 -17.36 29.16
C LEU A 468 14.68 -16.62 29.02
N ALA A 469 13.53 -17.08 29.55
CA ALA A 469 13.15 -18.17 30.47
C ALA A 469 11.66 -18.50 30.16
N THR A 470 11.03 -19.64 30.48
CA THR A 470 11.02 -20.45 31.71
C THR A 470 10.36 -21.79 31.37
N GLU A 471 10.80 -22.87 32.03
CA GLU A 471 10.42 -24.26 31.79
C GLU A 471 8.92 -24.55 32.04
N ALA A 472 8.27 -25.24 31.09
CA ALA A 472 7.07 -26.04 31.36
C ALA A 472 7.49 -27.52 31.36
N ARG A 473 7.33 -28.19 32.50
CA ARG A 473 7.65 -29.62 32.69
C ARG A 473 6.67 -30.49 31.91
N PRO A 474 7.13 -31.59 31.27
CA PRO A 474 6.28 -32.45 30.46
C PRO A 474 5.75 -33.64 31.26
N ASP A 475 5.01 -33.42 32.36
CA ASP A 475 4.47 -34.54 33.17
C ASP A 475 3.09 -34.23 33.77
N THR A 476 2.16 -33.64 33.01
CA THR A 476 0.71 -33.68 33.31
C THR A 476 -0.07 -33.26 32.08
N ASP A 477 -0.44 -34.20 31.21
CA ASP A 477 -1.72 -34.09 30.50
C ASP A 477 -2.25 -35.48 30.15
N GLY A 478 -2.85 -36.11 31.16
CA GLY A 478 -3.65 -37.30 30.99
C GLY A 478 -5.10 -36.89 30.75
N SER A 479 -5.66 -37.39 29.64
CA SER A 479 -7.09 -37.47 29.33
C SER A 479 -7.82 -36.18 28.91
N VAL A 480 -7.91 -35.96 27.59
CA VAL A 480 -9.06 -35.29 26.98
C VAL A 480 -9.52 -36.11 25.77
N TRP A 481 -9.92 -37.35 26.04
CA TRP A 481 -10.77 -38.14 25.15
C TRP A 481 -11.93 -38.68 25.97
N SER A 482 -12.96 -37.87 26.16
CA SER A 482 -14.28 -38.33 26.57
C SER A 482 -15.30 -37.80 25.57
N VAL A 483 -15.79 -38.73 24.75
CA VAL A 483 -16.94 -38.56 23.87
C VAL A 483 -18.21 -38.67 24.70
N GLY A 484 -19.10 -37.69 24.58
CA GLY A 484 -20.51 -37.79 24.96
C GLY A 484 -20.90 -37.04 26.24
N GLU A 485 -21.58 -35.90 26.09
CA GLU A 485 -22.98 -35.73 26.51
C GLU A 485 -23.50 -34.34 26.09
N SER A 486 -24.76 -34.33 25.66
CA SER A 486 -25.47 -33.24 25.03
C SER A 486 -25.81 -32.10 25.98
N SER A 487 -25.60 -30.84 25.55
CA SER A 487 -26.47 -29.73 25.95
C SER A 487 -26.73 -28.82 24.75
N SER A 488 -27.91 -29.00 24.17
CA SER A 488 -28.54 -28.11 23.19
C SER A 488 -28.88 -26.76 23.82
N CYS A 489 -28.50 -25.66 23.18
CA CYS A 489 -29.22 -24.40 23.32
C CYS A 489 -29.17 -23.59 22.01
N ILE A 490 -30.24 -23.78 21.23
CA ILE A 490 -31.05 -22.77 20.52
C ILE A 490 -30.27 -21.71 19.73
N PHE A 491 -30.26 -21.89 18.40
CA PHE A 491 -30.06 -20.79 17.46
C PHE A 491 -31.25 -19.83 17.61
N ALA A 492 -31.02 -18.63 18.12
CA ALA A 492 -31.91 -17.51 17.86
C ALA A 492 -31.71 -17.13 16.39
N GLU A 493 -32.73 -17.42 15.58
CA GLU A 493 -32.91 -16.83 14.26
C GLU A 493 -33.14 -15.31 14.43
N ASP A 494 -32.67 -14.55 13.44
CA ASP A 494 -32.92 -13.11 13.23
C ASP A 494 -32.34 -12.13 14.27
N GLU A 495 -31.02 -11.90 14.19
CA GLU A 495 -30.48 -10.56 14.41
C GLU A 495 -29.65 -10.13 13.18
N GLU A 496 -30.16 -9.10 12.53
CA GLU A 496 -29.61 -8.29 11.46
C GLU A 496 -28.08 -8.12 11.61
N LEU A 497 -27.32 -8.57 10.61
CA LEU A 497 -25.85 -8.48 10.55
C LEU A 497 -25.41 -7.00 10.48
N GLY A 498 -25.35 -6.34 11.64
CA GLY A 498 -24.81 -5.00 11.78
C GLY A 498 -23.30 -5.00 11.49
N TRP A 499 -22.91 -4.48 10.33
CA TRP A 499 -21.54 -4.03 10.08
C TRP A 499 -21.24 -2.90 11.06
N ALA A 500 -20.52 -3.18 12.14
CA ALA A 500 -20.01 -2.11 12.99
C ALA A 500 -18.94 -1.34 12.21
N GLU A 501 -19.26 -0.14 11.74
CA GLU A 501 -18.27 0.81 11.24
C GLU A 501 -17.39 1.24 12.42
N PHE A 502 -16.24 0.57 12.58
CA PHE A 502 -15.24 1.00 13.54
C PHE A 502 -14.28 1.97 12.85
N GLU A 503 -14.20 3.21 13.34
CA GLU A 503 -13.17 4.16 12.90
C GLU A 503 -11.83 3.75 13.51
N ALA A 504 -10.90 3.30 12.66
CA ALA A 504 -9.55 2.97 13.09
C ALA A 504 -8.81 4.22 13.58
N SER A 505 -8.16 4.11 14.74
CA SER A 505 -7.13 5.08 15.13
C SER A 505 -5.84 4.75 14.38
N TRP A 506 -5.48 5.57 13.39
CA TRP A 506 -4.28 5.39 12.58
C TRP A 506 -3.05 5.96 13.29
N SER A 507 -1.95 5.21 13.23
CA SER A 507 -0.64 5.65 13.71
C SER A 507 0.28 6.06 12.54
N TRP A 508 0.08 5.45 11.38
CA TRP A 508 0.88 5.69 10.17
C TRP A 508 0.04 5.50 8.91
N ILE A 509 0.29 6.30 7.88
CA ILE A 509 -0.24 6.08 6.53
C ILE A 509 0.89 6.15 5.50
N GLU A 510 0.85 5.29 4.49
CA GLU A 510 1.89 5.19 3.47
C GLU A 510 1.32 5.17 2.05
N ALA A 511 1.63 6.23 1.30
CA ALA A 511 1.07 6.56 0.01
C ALA A 511 1.98 6.23 -1.18
N GLY A 512 3.24 5.82 -0.97
CA GLY A 512 4.21 5.64 -2.04
C GLY A 512 3.84 4.59 -3.11
N ALA A 513 2.94 3.65 -2.76
CA ALA A 513 2.36 2.65 -3.67
C ALA A 513 0.93 2.98 -4.15
N CYS A 514 0.41 4.16 -3.79
CA CYS A 514 -0.93 4.63 -4.12
C CYS A 514 -0.86 5.73 -5.18
N THR A 515 -1.58 5.57 -6.27
CA THR A 515 -1.68 6.59 -7.32
C THR A 515 -3.15 6.96 -7.48
N VAL A 516 -3.53 8.09 -6.89
CA VAL A 516 -4.87 8.68 -7.05
C VAL A 516 -4.75 9.79 -8.09
N ASP A 517 -5.42 9.62 -9.21
CA ASP A 517 -5.50 10.64 -10.25
C ASP A 517 -6.69 11.58 -9.97
N PRO A 518 -6.47 12.87 -9.71
CA PRO A 518 -7.56 13.82 -9.45
C PRO A 518 -8.47 14.07 -10.66
N SER A 519 -8.03 13.72 -11.88
CA SER A 519 -8.76 13.96 -13.13
C SER A 519 -9.72 12.84 -13.52
N ALA A 520 -9.59 11.66 -12.91
CA ALA A 520 -10.50 10.53 -13.10
C ALA A 520 -11.42 10.37 -11.87
N PRO A 521 -12.52 9.59 -11.97
CA PRO A 521 -13.44 9.41 -10.85
C PRO A 521 -12.69 8.91 -9.62
N LEU A 522 -12.73 9.72 -8.55
CA LEU A 522 -12.04 9.41 -7.31
C LEU A 522 -12.61 8.10 -6.73
N PRO A 523 -11.77 7.29 -6.06
CA PRO A 523 -12.25 6.12 -5.34
C PRO A 523 -13.42 6.45 -4.41
N ASN A 524 -14.31 5.48 -4.20
CA ASN A 524 -15.53 5.61 -3.39
C ASN A 524 -15.29 6.14 -1.96
N TRP A 525 -14.09 5.97 -1.41
CA TRP A 525 -13.67 6.45 -0.10
C TRP A 525 -13.27 7.94 -0.05
N PHE A 526 -13.36 8.67 -1.17
CA PHE A 526 -13.22 10.14 -1.25
C PHE A 526 -14.54 10.91 -1.08
N GLY A 527 -15.67 10.22 -0.86
CA GLY A 527 -17.01 10.80 -0.88
C GLY A 527 -17.34 11.76 0.27
N ASP A 528 -18.14 12.80 -0.03
CA ASP A 528 -18.86 13.60 0.97
C ASP A 528 -20.15 12.85 1.35
N THR A 529 -20.19 12.25 2.54
CA THR A 529 -21.46 11.84 3.13
C THR A 529 -22.11 13.08 3.78
N SER A 530 -22.95 13.77 3.02
CA SER A 530 -24.00 14.69 3.52
C SER A 530 -25.14 13.93 4.22
N GLY A 531 -24.81 12.85 4.92
CA GLY A 531 -25.74 11.89 5.50
C GLY A 531 -25.25 11.35 6.84
N CYS A 532 -24.70 12.21 7.71
CA CYS A 532 -24.66 11.99 9.15
C CYS A 532 -24.47 13.36 9.80
N GLY A 533 -25.46 13.79 10.59
CA GLY A 533 -25.48 15.11 11.18
C GLY A 533 -24.38 15.29 12.21
N SER A 534 -23.25 15.90 11.81
CA SER A 534 -22.52 16.90 12.59
C SER A 534 -21.29 17.35 11.80
N THR A 535 -21.08 18.67 11.71
CA THR A 535 -19.85 19.42 11.35
C THR A 535 -19.86 20.28 10.09
N THR A 536 -20.74 20.06 9.09
CA THR A 536 -20.84 20.98 7.92
C THR A 536 -21.92 22.07 8.04
N SER A 537 -22.87 21.98 8.99
CA SER A 537 -23.87 23.04 9.18
C SER A 537 -23.38 24.23 10.00
N LEU A 538 -22.23 24.11 10.68
CA LEU A 538 -21.74 25.15 11.60
C LEU A 538 -21.18 26.39 10.89
N ASP A 539 -20.83 26.30 9.60
CA ASP A 539 -20.18 27.41 8.89
C ASP A 539 -21.04 28.06 7.78
N LEU A 540 -22.13 27.40 7.36
CA LEU A 540 -23.08 28.00 6.42
C LEU A 540 -24.02 29.00 7.13
N ASP A 541 -24.39 28.74 8.38
CA ASP A 541 -25.25 29.60 9.21
C ASP A 541 -24.48 30.50 10.18
N ALA A 542 -23.15 30.50 10.11
CA ALA A 542 -22.33 31.33 11.00
C ALA A 542 -22.67 32.83 10.83
N SER A 543 -22.90 33.51 11.96
CA SER A 543 -23.35 34.90 12.01
C SER A 543 -22.40 35.89 11.31
N TRP A 544 -21.10 35.58 11.30
CA TRP A 544 -20.07 36.35 10.60
C TRP A 544 -20.28 36.29 9.07
N ARG A 545 -20.54 35.09 8.52
CA ARG A 545 -20.78 34.86 7.09
C ARG A 545 -22.03 35.59 6.62
N GLN A 546 -23.13 35.47 7.37
CA GLN A 546 -24.37 36.19 7.06
C GLN A 546 -24.18 37.71 7.08
N SER A 547 -23.34 38.22 7.98
CA SER A 547 -23.04 39.66 8.07
C SER A 547 -22.19 40.15 6.90
N ILE A 548 -21.19 39.37 6.47
CA ILE A 548 -20.40 39.66 5.26
C ILE A 548 -21.28 39.63 4.01
N LEU A 549 -22.16 38.63 3.86
CA LEU A 549 -23.07 38.53 2.73
C LEU A 549 -24.09 39.69 2.70
N ARG A 550 -24.58 40.12 3.86
CA ARG A 550 -25.43 41.32 3.98
C ARG A 550 -24.69 42.59 3.54
N GLU A 551 -23.45 42.76 3.98
CA GLU A 551 -22.65 43.93 3.66
C GLU A 551 -22.24 43.95 2.18
N LEU A 552 -21.93 42.80 1.59
CA LEU A 552 -21.67 42.67 0.15
C LEU A 552 -22.92 42.99 -0.67
N ARG A 553 -24.09 42.45 -0.30
CA ARG A 553 -25.37 42.75 -0.96
C ARG A 553 -25.73 44.24 -0.87
N ARG A 554 -25.37 44.92 0.22
CA ARG A 554 -25.59 46.37 0.41
C ARG A 554 -24.68 47.22 -0.49
N ARG A 555 -23.50 46.70 -0.85
CA ARG A 555 -22.50 47.39 -1.69
C ARG A 555 -22.67 47.09 -3.18
N THR A 556 -23.46 46.10 -3.57
CA THR A 556 -23.76 45.80 -4.97
C THR A 556 -24.90 46.69 -5.45
N PRO A 557 -24.69 47.58 -6.45
CA PRO A 557 -25.78 48.34 -7.05
C PRO A 557 -26.77 47.41 -7.77
N PRO A 558 -28.07 47.75 -7.81
CA PRO A 558 -29.08 46.92 -8.48
C PRO A 558 -28.80 46.83 -9.99
N GLY A 559 -28.49 45.62 -10.45
CA GLY A 559 -29.05 44.97 -11.64
C GLY A 559 -28.83 45.51 -13.05
N ASP A 560 -28.52 46.80 -13.28
CA ASP A 560 -28.63 47.39 -14.64
C ASP A 560 -27.29 47.84 -15.25
N LEU A 561 -26.17 47.73 -14.53
CA LEU A 561 -24.86 48.18 -15.02
C LEU A 561 -24.17 47.22 -16.00
N PHE A 562 -24.74 46.05 -16.29
CA PHE A 562 -24.12 45.04 -17.16
C PHE A 562 -25.07 44.49 -18.25
N ALA A 563 -26.25 45.08 -18.44
CA ALA A 563 -27.24 44.62 -19.43
C ALA A 563 -26.76 44.71 -20.89
N HIS A 564 -25.68 45.46 -21.14
CA HIS A 564 -25.09 45.75 -22.45
C HIS A 564 -23.85 44.89 -22.77
N TYR A 565 -23.47 43.97 -21.88
CA TYR A 565 -22.52 42.91 -22.20
C TYR A 565 -23.29 41.73 -22.80
N GLU A 566 -22.96 41.33 -24.02
CA GLU A 566 -23.40 40.04 -24.57
C GLU A 566 -23.01 38.94 -23.59
N ARG A 567 -24.00 38.15 -23.17
CA ARG A 567 -23.76 36.98 -22.32
C ARG A 567 -22.89 36.00 -23.10
N PRO A 568 -21.78 35.50 -22.54
CA PRO A 568 -21.02 34.43 -23.16
C PRO A 568 -21.95 33.26 -23.43
N GLY A 569 -21.94 32.74 -24.65
CA GLY A 569 -22.67 31.53 -25.02
C GLY A 569 -22.13 30.33 -24.26
N GLU A 570 -22.62 30.11 -23.05
CA GLU A 570 -22.49 28.84 -22.35
C GLU A 570 -23.41 27.86 -23.08
N ALA A 571 -22.81 27.00 -23.90
CA ALA A 571 -23.51 25.92 -24.55
C ALA A 571 -24.21 25.06 -23.48
N ALA A 572 -25.54 25.06 -23.48
CA ALA A 572 -26.33 24.14 -22.68
C ALA A 572 -25.85 22.72 -22.99
N THR A 573 -25.21 22.06 -22.02
CA THR A 573 -24.80 20.67 -22.20
C THR A 573 -26.05 19.81 -22.13
N SER A 574 -26.37 19.13 -23.23
CA SER A 574 -27.40 18.11 -23.29
C SER A 574 -26.77 16.82 -23.76
N TRP A 575 -27.23 15.70 -23.22
CA TRP A 575 -26.81 14.38 -23.66
C TRP A 575 -28.00 13.43 -23.70
N VAL A 576 -27.91 12.44 -24.59
CA VAL A 576 -28.90 11.37 -24.72
C VAL A 576 -28.16 10.04 -24.59
N HIS A 577 -28.61 9.20 -23.68
CA HIS A 577 -28.12 7.84 -23.50
C HIS A 577 -29.17 6.85 -23.99
N LYS A 578 -28.75 5.85 -24.79
CA LYS A 578 -29.64 4.85 -25.38
C LYS A 578 -29.17 3.44 -25.04
N GLY A 579 -30.10 2.53 -24.82
CA GLY A 579 -29.77 1.14 -24.48
C GLY A 579 -30.96 0.21 -24.56
N GLU A 580 -30.70 -1.08 -24.39
CA GLU A 580 -31.69 -2.16 -24.52
C GLU A 580 -32.05 -2.72 -23.13
N ALA A 581 -33.32 -2.97 -22.90
CA ALA A 581 -33.83 -3.63 -21.71
C ALA A 581 -35.09 -4.43 -22.04
N ARG A 582 -35.67 -5.11 -21.05
CA ARG A 582 -37.02 -5.67 -21.15
C ARG A 582 -37.92 -4.99 -20.14
N VAL A 583 -39.08 -4.53 -20.58
CA VAL A 583 -40.08 -3.86 -19.73
C VAL A 583 -41.28 -4.78 -19.47
N GLN A 584 -41.82 -4.71 -18.26
CA GLN A 584 -42.98 -5.47 -17.85
C GLN A 584 -44.28 -4.84 -18.41
N ARG A 585 -45.07 -5.58 -19.20
CA ARG A 585 -46.34 -5.08 -19.77
C ARG A 585 -47.55 -5.53 -18.94
N GLY A 586 -48.39 -4.59 -18.56
CA GLY A 586 -49.74 -4.87 -18.02
C GLY A 586 -49.81 -5.34 -16.57
N GLY A 587 -48.72 -5.22 -15.79
CA GLY A 587 -48.70 -5.61 -14.37
C GLY A 587 -48.57 -7.12 -14.12
N ASP A 588 -48.57 -7.95 -15.16
CA ASP A 588 -48.39 -9.40 -15.05
C ASP A 588 -46.91 -9.77 -14.82
N PRO A 589 -46.55 -10.52 -13.74
CA PRO A 589 -45.18 -10.88 -13.36
C PRO A 589 -44.32 -11.58 -14.44
N GLY A 590 -44.96 -12.21 -15.42
CA GLY A 590 -44.30 -13.03 -16.44
C GLY A 590 -44.20 -12.41 -17.84
N ASN A 591 -44.81 -11.25 -18.09
CA ASN A 591 -44.90 -10.69 -19.44
C ASN A 591 -43.87 -9.58 -19.67
N TRP A 592 -42.71 -9.97 -20.21
CA TRP A 592 -41.56 -9.10 -20.48
C TRP A 592 -41.39 -8.90 -21.99
N ILE A 593 -41.33 -7.65 -22.42
CA ILE A 593 -41.15 -7.28 -23.82
C ILE A 593 -39.85 -6.51 -23.98
N ASP A 594 -39.10 -6.84 -25.01
CA ASP A 594 -37.86 -6.14 -25.34
C ASP A 594 -38.18 -4.68 -25.70
N CYS A 595 -37.42 -3.75 -25.13
CA CYS A 595 -37.64 -2.32 -25.27
C CYS A 595 -36.32 -1.58 -25.43
N LEU A 596 -36.39 -0.45 -26.12
CA LEU A 596 -35.28 0.51 -26.22
C LEU A 596 -35.53 1.63 -25.22
N LEU A 597 -34.52 1.94 -24.42
CA LEU A 597 -34.52 3.02 -23.46
C LEU A 597 -33.76 4.21 -24.05
N GLU A 598 -34.34 5.40 -23.99
CA GLU A 598 -33.70 6.65 -24.34
C GLU A 598 -33.84 7.62 -23.17
N LEU A 599 -32.72 7.96 -22.52
CA LEU A 599 -32.65 8.91 -21.43
C LEU A 599 -32.03 10.21 -21.94
N GLU A 600 -32.83 11.26 -22.01
CA GLU A 600 -32.41 12.59 -22.41
C GLU A 600 -32.32 13.48 -21.18
N TRP A 601 -31.20 14.21 -21.06
CA TRP A 601 -31.00 15.19 -20.01
C TRP A 601 -30.44 16.48 -20.58
N VAL A 602 -31.03 17.60 -20.14
CA VAL A 602 -30.68 18.96 -20.54
C VAL A 602 -30.38 19.79 -19.30
N GLN A 603 -29.19 20.37 -19.25
CA GLN A 603 -28.83 21.35 -18.23
C GLN A 603 -29.43 22.72 -18.58
N GLU A 604 -30.47 23.15 -17.87
CA GLU A 604 -30.91 24.55 -17.96
C GLU A 604 -29.95 25.45 -17.17
N GLY A 605 -29.17 26.24 -17.91
CA GLY A 605 -28.30 27.27 -17.35
C GLY A 605 -29.11 28.44 -16.80
N GLY A 606 -29.57 28.33 -15.57
CA GLY A 606 -30.26 29.39 -14.84
C GLY A 606 -29.84 29.43 -13.38
N LEU A 607 -29.20 30.51 -12.95
CA LEU A 607 -28.87 30.78 -11.55
C LEU A 607 -30.16 31.04 -10.76
N VAL A 608 -30.76 29.99 -10.22
CA VAL A 608 -31.78 30.12 -9.18
C VAL A 608 -31.07 30.06 -7.83
N ASN A 609 -31.28 31.08 -7.00
CA ASN A 609 -30.60 31.33 -5.71
C ASN A 609 -30.91 30.32 -4.59
N THR A 610 -31.15 29.06 -4.93
CA THR A 610 -31.51 27.98 -4.00
C THR A 610 -30.70 26.72 -4.21
N GLY A 611 -29.43 26.79 -4.64
CA GLY A 611 -28.48 25.67 -4.52
C GLY A 611 -28.87 24.30 -5.11
N SER A 612 -29.95 24.21 -5.89
CA SER A 612 -30.41 22.98 -6.55
C SER A 612 -30.39 23.23 -8.05
N VAL A 613 -29.63 22.41 -8.77
CA VAL A 613 -29.63 22.39 -10.24
C VAL A 613 -30.87 21.61 -10.66
N VAL A 614 -31.90 22.31 -11.14
CA VAL A 614 -33.05 21.63 -11.74
C VAL A 614 -32.68 21.32 -13.19
N GLY A 615 -32.20 20.10 -13.44
CA GLY A 615 -32.05 19.58 -14.80
C GLY A 615 -33.40 19.16 -15.36
N ALA A 616 -33.70 19.49 -16.60
CA ALA A 616 -34.89 19.00 -17.29
C ALA A 616 -34.49 17.77 -18.11
N GLY A 617 -35.16 16.64 -17.91
CA GLY A 617 -34.88 15.42 -18.66
C GLY A 617 -36.10 14.52 -18.76
N SER A 618 -36.05 13.59 -19.72
CA SER A 618 -37.10 12.58 -19.92
C SER A 618 -36.50 11.21 -20.18
N LEU A 619 -37.15 10.17 -19.63
CA LEU A 619 -36.92 8.77 -19.96
C LEU A 619 -38.02 8.30 -20.92
N THR A 620 -37.62 7.89 -22.12
CA THR A 620 -38.51 7.32 -23.12
C THR A 620 -38.24 5.81 -23.23
N VAL A 621 -39.29 5.01 -23.05
CA VAL A 621 -39.28 3.56 -23.25
C VAL A 621 -40.01 3.28 -24.55
N LEU A 622 -39.28 2.84 -25.57
CA LEU A 622 -39.77 2.48 -26.89
C LEU A 622 -39.94 0.96 -26.99
N ASN A 623 -40.86 0.50 -27.83
CA ASN A 623 -41.00 -0.91 -28.16
C ASN A 623 -39.79 -1.40 -28.97
N SER A 624 -39.62 -2.71 -29.13
CA SER A 624 -38.49 -3.31 -29.85
C SER A 624 -38.37 -2.86 -31.32
N ASP A 625 -39.45 -2.33 -31.90
CA ASP A 625 -39.47 -1.77 -33.25
C ASP A 625 -38.93 -0.33 -33.35
N GLY A 626 -38.70 0.34 -32.22
CA GLY A 626 -38.27 1.74 -32.13
C GLY A 626 -39.30 2.76 -32.66
N ALA A 627 -40.46 2.30 -33.14
CA ALA A 627 -41.48 3.12 -33.79
C ALA A 627 -42.65 3.46 -32.86
N SER A 628 -42.92 2.60 -31.88
CA SER A 628 -44.01 2.78 -30.92
C SER A 628 -43.49 3.08 -29.51
N THR A 629 -43.94 4.19 -28.91
CA THR A 629 -43.55 4.57 -27.55
C THR A 629 -44.44 3.89 -26.51
N LEU A 630 -43.82 3.16 -25.57
CA LEU A 630 -44.49 2.49 -24.46
C LEU A 630 -44.70 3.45 -23.28
N HIS A 631 -43.64 4.18 -22.88
CA HIS A 631 -43.69 5.15 -21.79
C HIS A 631 -42.84 6.38 -22.11
N ILE A 632 -43.29 7.57 -21.72
CA ILE A 632 -42.49 8.81 -21.67
C ILE A 632 -42.63 9.35 -20.26
N ILE A 633 -41.53 9.47 -19.53
CA ILE A 633 -41.50 9.80 -18.10
C ILE A 633 -40.64 11.04 -17.93
N SER A 634 -41.18 12.10 -17.34
CA SER A 634 -40.34 13.20 -16.90
C SER A 634 -39.51 12.75 -15.70
N LEU A 635 -38.21 13.07 -15.69
CA LEU A 635 -37.35 12.71 -14.57
C LEU A 635 -37.80 13.38 -13.26
N ASN A 636 -38.47 14.52 -13.34
CA ASN A 636 -39.07 15.20 -12.19
C ASN A 636 -40.28 14.46 -11.59
N ASP A 637 -40.91 13.55 -12.34
CA ASP A 637 -42.04 12.75 -11.89
C ASP A 637 -41.62 11.42 -11.26
N ILE A 638 -40.35 11.03 -11.41
CA ILE A 638 -39.79 9.84 -10.75
C ILE A 638 -39.67 10.15 -9.27
N SER A 639 -40.27 9.32 -8.43
CA SER A 639 -40.22 9.47 -6.97
C SER A 639 -39.15 8.60 -6.33
N CYS A 640 -38.94 7.41 -6.88
CA CYS A 640 -37.83 6.56 -6.50
C CYS A 640 -37.43 5.60 -7.61
N VAL A 641 -36.16 5.21 -7.57
CA VAL A 641 -35.60 4.14 -8.40
C VAL A 641 -35.03 3.09 -7.44
N GLN A 642 -35.62 1.89 -7.44
CA GLN A 642 -35.30 0.81 -6.52
C GLN A 642 -34.64 -0.35 -7.27
N MET A 643 -33.60 -0.92 -6.68
CA MET A 643 -33.02 -2.18 -7.16
C MET A 643 -33.86 -3.35 -6.67
N CYS A 644 -34.27 -4.23 -7.59
CA CYS A 644 -35.07 -5.42 -7.26
C CYS A 644 -34.46 -6.69 -7.86
N SER A 645 -33.13 -6.72 -7.93
CA SER A 645 -32.39 -7.81 -8.58
C SER A 645 -32.47 -9.11 -7.78
N GLU A 646 -32.67 -10.22 -8.49
CA GLU A 646 -32.56 -11.58 -7.97
C GLU A 646 -31.27 -12.21 -8.53
N PRO A 647 -30.67 -13.23 -7.89
CA PRO A 647 -29.48 -13.89 -8.43
C PRO A 647 -29.65 -14.32 -9.89
N GLY A 648 -28.89 -13.71 -10.81
CA GLY A 648 -28.96 -13.98 -12.25
C GLY A 648 -30.04 -13.21 -13.02
N SER A 649 -30.77 -12.27 -12.38
CA SER A 649 -31.78 -11.42 -13.03
C SER A 649 -31.60 -9.96 -12.57
N PRO A 650 -30.81 -9.15 -13.30
CA PRO A 650 -30.60 -7.74 -12.98
C PRO A 650 -31.87 -6.94 -13.27
N ARG A 651 -32.51 -6.42 -12.21
CA ARG A 651 -33.81 -5.74 -12.28
C ARG A 651 -33.79 -4.38 -11.57
N LEU A 652 -34.48 -3.43 -12.19
CA LEU A 652 -34.69 -2.07 -11.71
C LEU A 652 -36.19 -1.73 -11.72
N ALA A 653 -36.69 -1.11 -10.66
CA ALA A 653 -38.05 -0.61 -10.57
C ALA A 653 -38.05 0.93 -10.47
N ILE A 654 -38.79 1.59 -11.37
CA ILE A 654 -38.95 3.04 -11.40
C ILE A 654 -40.35 3.38 -10.93
N HIS A 655 -40.46 4.11 -9.83
CA HIS A 655 -41.72 4.48 -9.21
C HIS A 655 -42.13 5.90 -9.62
N VAL A 656 -43.26 5.98 -10.30
CA VAL A 656 -43.82 7.22 -10.86
C VAL A 656 -45.27 7.34 -10.34
N PRO A 657 -45.49 7.84 -9.12
CA PRO A 657 -46.76 7.71 -8.39
C PRO A 657 -47.95 8.41 -9.09
N ARG A 658 -47.65 9.36 -9.98
CA ARG A 658 -48.63 10.15 -10.73
C ARG A 658 -49.03 9.52 -12.06
N TYR A 659 -48.43 8.38 -12.45
CA TYR A 659 -48.72 7.68 -13.70
C TYR A 659 -49.77 6.57 -13.52
N ARG A 660 -50.47 6.21 -14.62
CA ARG A 660 -51.45 5.10 -14.63
C ARG A 660 -50.85 3.77 -14.21
N THR A 661 -49.57 3.54 -14.52
CA THR A 661 -48.77 2.42 -14.04
C THR A 661 -47.74 2.98 -13.07
N PRO A 662 -47.95 2.85 -11.74
CA PRO A 662 -47.15 3.55 -10.74
C PRO A 662 -45.74 2.99 -10.59
N VAL A 663 -45.47 1.79 -11.12
CA VAL A 663 -44.15 1.15 -11.09
C VAL A 663 -43.87 0.58 -12.47
N ILE A 664 -42.73 0.97 -13.04
CA ILE A 664 -42.21 0.45 -14.30
C ILE A 664 -40.99 -0.41 -13.97
N ARG A 665 -41.05 -1.70 -14.29
CA ARG A 665 -39.95 -2.63 -14.04
C ARG A 665 -39.18 -2.91 -15.31
N LEU A 666 -37.86 -2.84 -15.20
CA LEU A 666 -36.89 -3.08 -16.27
C LEU A 666 -35.98 -4.24 -15.87
N VAL A 667 -35.73 -5.15 -16.81
CA VAL A 667 -34.72 -6.22 -16.70
C VAL A 667 -33.62 -5.94 -17.72
N PHE A 668 -32.37 -6.02 -17.30
CA PHE A 668 -31.22 -5.86 -18.17
C PHE A 668 -30.61 -7.22 -18.54
N SER A 669 -29.77 -7.27 -19.58
CA SER A 669 -29.12 -8.51 -20.00
C SER A 669 -27.86 -8.85 -19.18
N SER A 670 -27.32 -7.90 -18.41
CA SER A 670 -26.16 -8.10 -17.53
C SER A 670 -26.19 -7.13 -16.34
N ASP A 671 -25.51 -7.51 -15.25
CA ASP A 671 -25.35 -6.64 -14.07
C ASP A 671 -24.59 -5.34 -14.41
N ALA A 672 -23.64 -5.40 -15.35
CA ALA A 672 -22.90 -4.24 -15.82
C ALA A 672 -23.80 -3.17 -16.47
N LEU A 673 -24.78 -3.60 -17.29
CA LEU A 673 -25.75 -2.67 -17.88
C LEU A 673 -26.70 -2.09 -16.83
N LEU A 674 -27.12 -2.89 -15.85
CA LEU A 674 -27.93 -2.39 -14.74
C LEU A 674 -27.17 -1.31 -13.95
N GLU A 675 -25.90 -1.54 -13.63
CA GLU A 675 -25.04 -0.57 -12.91
C GLU A 675 -24.84 0.72 -13.72
N GLU A 676 -24.66 0.60 -15.05
CA GLU A 676 -24.56 1.76 -15.95
C GLU A 676 -25.84 2.60 -15.92
N TRP A 677 -27.01 1.98 -16.13
CA TRP A 677 -28.29 2.68 -16.09
C TRP A 677 -28.60 3.26 -14.71
N GLN A 678 -28.21 2.58 -13.63
CA GLN A 678 -28.33 3.09 -12.28
C GLN A 678 -27.48 4.35 -12.06
N ALA A 679 -26.24 4.38 -12.55
CA ALA A 679 -25.39 5.57 -12.47
C ALA A 679 -26.00 6.75 -13.24
N HIS A 680 -26.62 6.50 -14.40
CA HIS A 680 -27.33 7.52 -15.16
C HIS A 680 -28.57 8.05 -14.44
N PHE A 681 -29.37 7.21 -13.78
CA PHE A 681 -30.48 7.71 -12.96
C PHE A 681 -29.99 8.44 -11.71
N ALA A 682 -28.90 8.00 -11.07
CA ALA A 682 -28.34 8.64 -9.88
C ALA A 682 -27.75 10.03 -10.16
N THR A 683 -27.32 10.27 -11.39
CA THR A 683 -26.81 11.58 -11.82
C THR A 683 -27.90 12.52 -12.33
N THR A 684 -29.04 11.98 -12.79
CA THR A 684 -30.11 12.78 -13.42
C THR A 684 -31.34 12.99 -12.54
N CYS A 685 -31.63 12.09 -11.59
CA CYS A 685 -32.71 12.23 -10.60
C CYS A 685 -32.12 12.76 -9.27
N GLU A 686 -32.87 13.57 -8.51
CA GLU A 686 -32.39 14.10 -7.23
C GLU A 686 -31.93 12.96 -6.29
N ALA A 687 -30.77 13.10 -5.66
CA ALA A 687 -30.10 12.06 -4.88
C ALA A 687 -30.90 11.51 -3.70
N SER A 688 -32.03 12.15 -3.33
CA SER A 688 -32.95 11.72 -2.27
C SER A 688 -33.89 10.57 -2.67
N MET A 689 -33.85 10.12 -3.93
CA MET A 689 -34.84 9.20 -4.50
C MET A 689 -34.39 7.72 -4.60
N PHE A 690 -33.22 7.34 -4.06
CA PHE A 690 -32.75 5.95 -4.10
C PHE A 690 -32.94 5.25 -2.76
N LEU A 691 -33.76 4.19 -2.76
CA LEU A 691 -33.86 3.23 -1.66
C LEU A 691 -33.16 1.94 -2.08
N ARG A 692 -32.23 1.46 -1.24
CA ARG A 692 -31.58 0.15 -1.43
C ARG A 692 -32.53 -0.98 -1.10
#